data_AF-A0A812NXU0-F1
#
_entry.id   AF-A0A812NXU0-F1
#
_cell.length_a   1.000
_cell.length_b   1.000
_cell.length_c   1.000
_cell.angle_alpha   90.00
_cell.angle_beta   90.00
_cell.angle_gamma   90.00
#
_symmetry.space_group_name_H-M   'P 1'
#
loop_
_entity.id
_entity.type
_entity.pdbx_description
1 polymer ?
#
loop_
_entity_poly.entity_id
_entity_poly.type
_entity_poly.pdbx_seq_one_letter_code
_entity_poly.pdbx_strand_id
1 'polypeptide(L)'
;MPKCAALLLLVEVATSSLQLAEETLKFLDCQPGTERCEAESGSLHLLQSRGRRVPAETSPDEVVPAAPAKIPMKGVSYGPSPFTSAQRNKHQDYFCDAAKPLWGDSGRGDLSIIRSLGANTVRLYGNDPELHHAGFLDHARSLGLDVVPGMGDKAFETVQCKGGNFSCSEGVVSAYKKNLENGFLLANRSYHPAIKYFIVVNEPELKLPSLNEPRKFAKAIVTAIDGVLTAEEAIGVVGPKPNLTVTFSFASCKRCAEFGDRPGLGQLWTLRHALLHPDKYGIEAKHNLTDFFNTRFTYSFNSGNPSAEIQELFLKYYEEIFPHTPIFVAEYHNPGNPNLQGDLEDILSAAANSSLLLGISFFEFQNRYDQAGHLVWGMFDPQKDPGSKHRLKFEEFEAAVPCLSPIFDAGVRTIAEQLVAAYGGPGITPTRLCLPSPQEVVVSEHGFHQMVGLNNITAMQQFVKRVVEKLGGFVPYVVPKEFAELFLHPQTSYSDLEAMLVGHPQWARWDMFSACTVDRTALESTLGGKIGYICGQGYADCSKIPDVCKKDVWDTASWVFGSHFREFLYARDETPKPLRHCYLDGAAEFVRSSIWKKSTLRHECVVPMGWTDPNKVFITQNGFYHIWSDHDPVAMSIFIQRAVEHTGGKVLSRVPRRFVRQMLGLEASFKSLQAKLARRPTWAFWPAEAACVPDKAAKARDVGAAIGEVCSKGIFNCGEIPETCKGSVWDTAAFAFGSYYKALRQRSDKADPLYDCEFTGKGVFASPQLYSTFNLTKSCIVSAPTSADTNYN
;
A
#
# COMPACT_ATOMS: atom_id res chain seq x y z
N MET A 1 0.89 9.53 59.13
CA MET A 1 2.24 8.96 59.31
C MET A 1 2.11 7.61 60.01
N PRO A 2 2.86 6.57 59.61
CA PRO A 2 2.45 5.74 58.46
C PRO A 2 2.75 4.22 58.59
N LYS A 3 2.39 3.50 57.52
CA LYS A 3 2.91 2.19 57.03
C LYS A 3 2.11 0.94 57.42
N CYS A 4 1.09 0.63 56.61
CA CYS A 4 0.78 -0.74 56.16
C CYS A 4 -0.36 -0.68 55.11
N ALA A 5 -0.04 -0.27 53.88
CA ALA A 5 -0.92 -0.39 52.71
C ALA A 5 -0.12 -0.12 51.43
N ALA A 6 0.80 -1.03 51.07
CA ALA A 6 1.48 -1.06 49.76
C ALA A 6 2.28 -2.35 49.63
N LEU A 7 1.62 -3.53 49.58
CA LEU A 7 2.26 -4.77 49.09
C LEU A 7 1.24 -5.85 48.68
N LEU A 8 0.12 -5.47 48.07
CA LEU A 8 -0.94 -6.41 47.66
C LEU A 8 -1.50 -6.11 46.26
N LEU A 9 -0.68 -5.53 45.39
CA LEU A 9 -1.03 -5.20 44.01
C LEU A 9 0.06 -5.58 42.99
N LEU A 10 0.99 -6.47 43.37
CA LEU A 10 2.09 -6.93 42.50
C LEU A 10 2.15 -8.45 42.29
N VAL A 11 1.12 -9.20 42.71
CA VAL A 11 1.09 -10.67 42.55
C VAL A 11 0.00 -11.15 41.57
N GLU A 12 -0.95 -10.31 41.15
CA GLU A 12 -2.01 -10.73 40.20
C GLU A 12 -1.68 -10.53 38.71
N VAL A 13 -0.55 -9.91 38.35
CA VAL A 13 -0.17 -9.72 36.93
C VAL A 13 0.87 -10.74 36.45
N ALA A 14 1.47 -11.52 37.34
CA ALA A 14 2.52 -12.49 36.98
C ALA A 14 2.02 -13.93 36.75
N THR A 15 0.77 -14.26 37.10
CA THR A 15 0.23 -15.63 36.98
C THR A 15 -0.50 -15.90 35.67
N SER A 16 -0.86 -14.89 34.87
CA SER A 16 -1.53 -15.10 33.58
C SER A 16 -0.59 -15.39 32.41
N SER A 17 0.73 -15.37 32.61
CA SER A 17 1.73 -15.61 31.55
C SER A 17 2.41 -16.99 31.62
N LEU A 18 2.08 -17.81 32.62
CA LEU A 18 2.66 -19.16 32.79
C LEU A 18 1.70 -20.29 32.38
N GLN A 19 0.42 -20.01 32.14
CA GLN A 19 -0.54 -21.01 31.67
C GLN A 19 -0.63 -21.15 30.14
N LEU A 20 0.07 -20.30 29.38
CA LEU A 20 0.14 -20.40 27.91
C LEU A 20 1.39 -21.12 27.39
N ALA A 21 2.29 -21.56 28.27
CA ALA A 21 3.55 -22.21 27.92
C ALA A 21 3.54 -23.75 28.07
N GLU A 22 2.45 -24.34 28.61
CA GLU A 22 2.37 -25.80 28.83
C GLU A 22 1.64 -26.59 27.71
N GLU A 23 1.04 -25.94 26.71
CA GLU A 23 0.36 -26.65 25.62
C GLU A 23 1.15 -26.77 24.29
N THR A 24 2.40 -26.29 24.23
CA THR A 24 3.22 -26.35 22.99
C THR A 24 4.47 -27.23 23.11
N LEU A 25 4.49 -28.18 24.05
CA LEU A 25 5.60 -29.14 24.21
C LEU A 25 5.07 -30.56 24.43
N LYS A 26 4.38 -31.09 23.41
CA LYS A 26 4.18 -32.53 23.22
C LYS A 26 4.50 -32.90 21.78
N PHE A 27 5.77 -32.95 21.45
CA PHE A 27 6.37 -33.84 20.45
C PHE A 27 7.87 -33.58 20.49
N LEU A 28 8.59 -34.39 21.26
CA LEU A 28 10.01 -34.73 21.10
C LEU A 28 10.36 -35.69 22.24
N ASP A 29 10.30 -36.97 21.94
CA ASP A 29 10.75 -38.04 22.83
C ASP A 29 12.28 -38.17 22.64
N CYS A 30 13.05 -37.74 23.63
CA CYS A 30 14.50 -37.95 23.68
C CYS A 30 14.86 -38.39 25.10
N GLN A 31 15.31 -39.64 25.23
CA GLN A 31 15.76 -40.19 26.50
C GLN A 31 17.11 -39.60 26.91
N PRO A 32 17.33 -39.30 28.20
CA PRO A 32 18.60 -38.75 28.68
C PRO A 32 19.65 -39.85 28.82
N GLY A 33 20.79 -39.72 28.13
CA GLY A 33 21.96 -40.55 28.46
C GLY A 33 22.94 -40.96 27.35
N THR A 34 22.94 -40.38 26.15
CA THR A 34 23.98 -40.69 25.15
C THR A 34 24.50 -39.44 24.43
N GLU A 35 25.81 -39.22 24.52
CA GLU A 35 26.57 -38.25 23.73
C GLU A 35 26.82 -38.84 22.33
N ARG A 36 26.03 -38.40 21.34
CA ARG A 36 26.37 -38.23 19.89
C ARG A 36 25.10 -38.25 19.06
N CYS A 37 24.86 -37.17 18.30
CA CYS A 37 23.94 -37.17 17.17
C CYS A 37 24.77 -37.16 15.89
N GLU A 38 24.89 -38.30 15.22
CA GLU A 38 25.40 -38.39 13.85
C GLU A 38 24.22 -38.23 12.88
N ALA A 39 24.41 -37.38 11.87
CA ALA A 39 23.45 -37.19 10.79
C ALA A 39 23.74 -38.20 9.68
N GLU A 40 22.85 -39.18 9.47
CA GLU A 40 22.93 -40.05 8.30
C GLU A 40 22.25 -39.39 7.08
N SER A 41 23.07 -39.16 6.07
CA SER A 41 22.69 -38.84 4.70
C SER A 41 22.19 -40.11 3.98
N GLY A 42 20.88 -40.21 3.74
CA GLY A 42 20.28 -41.28 2.95
C GLY A 42 20.12 -40.91 1.47
N SER A 43 20.95 -41.54 0.64
CA SER A 43 20.99 -41.43 -0.83
C SER A 43 19.78 -42.08 -1.51
N LEU A 44 19.17 -41.41 -2.49
CA LEU A 44 18.03 -41.89 -3.25
C LEU A 44 18.50 -42.73 -4.46
N HIS A 45 18.37 -44.06 -4.39
CA HIS A 45 18.62 -44.96 -5.51
C HIS A 45 17.32 -45.31 -6.25
N LEU A 46 17.29 -44.97 -7.54
CA LEU A 46 16.33 -45.45 -8.54
C LEU A 46 16.43 -46.98 -8.68
N LEU A 47 15.30 -47.67 -8.49
CA LEU A 47 15.08 -49.01 -9.05
C LEU A 47 13.65 -49.11 -9.61
N GLN A 48 13.58 -49.12 -10.94
CA GLN A 48 12.44 -49.60 -11.71
C GLN A 48 12.32 -51.12 -11.52
N SER A 49 11.13 -51.59 -11.16
CA SER A 49 10.74 -52.96 -11.49
C SER A 49 9.26 -53.04 -11.86
N ARG A 50 9.00 -53.61 -13.04
CA ARG A 50 7.68 -53.98 -13.54
C ARG A 50 7.22 -55.23 -12.79
N GLY A 51 6.07 -55.15 -12.13
CA GLY A 51 5.43 -56.28 -11.47
C GLY A 51 3.91 -56.22 -11.61
N ARG A 52 3.37 -57.13 -12.41
CA ARG A 52 1.94 -57.43 -12.60
C ARG A 52 1.33 -57.87 -11.25
N ARG A 53 0.24 -57.25 -10.78
CA ARG A 53 -0.60 -57.84 -9.71
C ARG A 53 -2.10 -57.69 -9.97
N VAL A 54 -2.74 -58.80 -9.61
CA VAL A 54 -4.14 -59.21 -9.49
C VAL A 54 -5.01 -58.17 -8.75
N PRO A 55 -6.34 -58.09 -9.02
CA PRO A 55 -7.22 -57.16 -8.32
C PRO A 55 -7.33 -57.52 -6.84
N ALA A 56 -7.02 -56.58 -5.96
CA ALA A 56 -7.24 -56.70 -4.53
C ALA A 56 -8.66 -56.20 -4.19
N GLU A 57 -9.35 -56.96 -3.34
CA GLU A 57 -10.62 -56.60 -2.72
C GLU A 57 -10.53 -55.23 -2.04
N THR A 58 -11.54 -54.39 -2.29
CA THR A 58 -11.70 -53.07 -1.70
C THR A 58 -12.01 -53.20 -0.20
N SER A 59 -11.08 -52.74 0.62
CA SER A 59 -11.30 -52.44 2.04
C SER A 59 -12.32 -51.30 2.16
N PRO A 60 -13.41 -51.46 2.96
CA PRO A 60 -14.17 -50.34 3.44
C PRO A 60 -13.40 -49.74 4.62
N ASP A 61 -13.04 -48.46 4.54
CA ASP A 61 -12.61 -47.55 5.62
C ASP A 61 -11.45 -46.61 5.23
N GLU A 62 -11.38 -46.19 3.96
CA GLU A 62 -10.61 -44.99 3.61
C GLU A 62 -11.52 -43.77 3.78
N VAL A 63 -11.46 -43.16 4.97
CA VAL A 63 -12.13 -41.89 5.28
C VAL A 63 -11.53 -40.82 4.38
N VAL A 64 -12.22 -40.52 3.28
CA VAL A 64 -11.89 -39.41 2.40
C VAL A 64 -11.93 -38.12 3.23
N PRO A 65 -10.84 -37.34 3.29
CA PRO A 65 -10.85 -36.08 4.02
C PRO A 65 -11.97 -35.19 3.49
N ALA A 66 -12.81 -34.70 4.41
CA ALA A 66 -13.93 -33.84 4.07
C ALA A 66 -13.44 -32.66 3.20
N ALA A 67 -14.12 -32.43 2.08
CA ALA A 67 -13.82 -31.28 1.23
C ALA A 67 -13.85 -29.99 2.08
N PRO A 68 -12.93 -29.04 1.84
CA PRO A 68 -12.91 -27.79 2.59
C PRO A 68 -14.29 -27.12 2.51
N ALA A 69 -14.79 -26.67 3.66
CA ALA A 69 -16.10 -26.05 3.75
C ALA A 69 -16.19 -24.86 2.78
N LYS A 70 -17.21 -24.86 1.93
CA LYS A 70 -17.52 -23.77 1.00
C LYS A 70 -17.74 -22.50 1.82
N ILE A 71 -17.05 -21.41 1.45
CA ILE A 71 -17.25 -20.09 2.05
C ILE A 71 -18.42 -19.41 1.30
N PRO A 72 -19.56 -19.14 1.95
CA PRO A 72 -20.67 -18.46 1.30
C PRO A 72 -20.32 -17.02 0.90
N MET A 73 -20.97 -16.54 -0.15
CA MET A 73 -21.01 -15.11 -0.50
C MET A 73 -21.73 -14.34 0.62
N LYS A 74 -21.00 -13.38 1.19
CA LYS A 74 -21.46 -12.44 2.21
C LYS A 74 -21.34 -11.04 1.61
N GLY A 75 -22.32 -10.68 0.80
CA GLY A 75 -22.33 -9.46 0.02
C GLY A 75 -23.00 -8.29 0.75
N VAL A 76 -22.64 -7.08 0.36
CA VAL A 76 -23.41 -5.87 0.69
C VAL A 76 -23.73 -5.14 -0.61
N SER A 77 -25.00 -4.82 -0.80
CA SER A 77 -25.46 -3.99 -1.91
C SER A 77 -25.14 -2.52 -1.61
N TYR A 78 -24.35 -1.91 -2.49
CA TYR A 78 -23.73 -0.61 -2.31
C TYR A 78 -24.13 0.33 -3.46
N GLY A 79 -24.98 1.29 -3.13
CA GLY A 79 -25.35 2.41 -3.99
C GLY A 79 -25.40 3.68 -3.15
N PRO A 80 -24.26 4.15 -2.61
CA PRO A 80 -24.23 5.24 -1.65
C PRO A 80 -24.79 6.52 -2.28
N SER A 81 -25.26 7.43 -1.45
CA SER A 81 -25.76 8.72 -1.87
C SER A 81 -25.33 9.78 -0.85
N PRO A 82 -24.77 10.92 -1.29
CA PRO A 82 -24.35 11.99 -0.38
C PRO A 82 -25.53 12.78 0.19
N PHE A 83 -26.75 12.45 -0.22
CA PHE A 83 -27.95 13.22 0.04
C PHE A 83 -28.61 12.82 1.36
N THR A 84 -28.90 13.82 2.19
CA THR A 84 -29.48 13.68 3.55
C THR A 84 -30.95 14.14 3.61
N SER A 85 -31.49 14.48 2.44
CA SER A 85 -32.85 14.95 2.24
C SER A 85 -33.30 14.66 0.82
N ALA A 86 -34.62 14.57 0.64
CA ALA A 86 -35.23 14.19 -0.63
C ALA A 86 -34.79 15.11 -1.77
N GLN A 87 -34.11 14.54 -2.77
CA GLN A 87 -33.64 15.29 -3.93
C GLN A 87 -33.39 14.41 -5.13
N ARG A 88 -33.49 14.98 -6.33
CA ARG A 88 -33.21 14.24 -7.56
C ARG A 88 -31.71 14.09 -7.73
N ASN A 89 -31.24 12.85 -7.80
CA ASN A 89 -29.86 12.56 -8.14
C ASN A 89 -29.64 12.63 -9.65
N LYS A 90 -28.60 13.34 -10.06
CA LYS A 90 -28.18 13.46 -11.47
C LYS A 90 -27.18 12.36 -11.88
N HIS A 91 -26.57 11.68 -10.91
CA HIS A 91 -25.50 10.72 -11.14
C HIS A 91 -25.70 9.43 -10.33
N GLN A 92 -25.84 8.28 -11.00
CA GLN A 92 -26.11 7.01 -10.32
C GLN A 92 -24.86 6.15 -10.09
N ASP A 93 -23.73 6.55 -10.66
CA ASP A 93 -22.48 5.82 -10.55
C ASP A 93 -21.57 6.42 -9.46
N TYR A 94 -21.44 5.69 -8.35
CA TYR A 94 -20.50 5.99 -7.27
C TYR A 94 -19.34 4.98 -7.22
N PHE A 95 -19.16 4.22 -8.29
CA PHE A 95 -18.10 3.23 -8.54
C PHE A 95 -16.89 3.86 -9.28
N CYS A 96 -16.76 5.19 -9.23
CA CYS A 96 -15.69 5.94 -9.89
C CYS A 96 -14.82 6.71 -8.88
N ASP A 97 -13.68 7.23 -9.35
CA ASP A 97 -12.74 8.01 -8.51
C ASP A 97 -13.32 9.34 -7.99
N ALA A 98 -14.30 9.94 -8.70
CA ALA A 98 -15.00 11.13 -8.20
C ALA A 98 -15.75 10.85 -6.89
N ALA A 99 -16.19 9.61 -6.69
CA ALA A 99 -16.85 9.13 -5.47
C ALA A 99 -15.88 8.57 -4.42
N LYS A 100 -14.56 8.58 -4.66
CA LYS A 100 -13.54 8.12 -3.70
C LYS A 100 -13.68 8.69 -2.28
N PRO A 101 -14.13 9.94 -2.08
CA PRO A 101 -14.45 10.45 -0.74
C PRO A 101 -15.51 9.65 0.04
N LEU A 102 -16.35 8.84 -0.62
CA LEU A 102 -17.27 7.91 0.04
C LEU A 102 -16.56 6.59 0.36
N TRP A 103 -15.99 5.95 -0.65
CA TRP A 103 -15.59 4.55 -0.55
C TRP A 103 -14.14 4.31 -0.11
N GLY A 104 -13.24 5.27 -0.32
CA GLY A 104 -11.81 5.12 -0.04
C GLY A 104 -11.42 5.54 1.38
N ASP A 105 -10.30 5.00 1.88
CA ASP A 105 -9.76 5.31 3.23
C ASP A 105 -9.39 6.79 3.44
N SER A 106 -9.19 7.55 2.36
CA SER A 106 -8.98 9.00 2.40
C SER A 106 -10.26 9.80 2.65
N GLY A 107 -11.42 9.13 2.63
CA GLY A 107 -12.74 9.71 2.84
C GLY A 107 -13.45 9.03 4.01
N ARG A 108 -14.71 8.67 3.79
CA ARG A 108 -15.52 7.95 4.79
C ARG A 108 -15.13 6.48 4.96
N GLY A 109 -14.52 5.87 3.93
CA GLY A 109 -14.02 4.49 3.99
C GLY A 109 -15.11 3.43 3.92
N ASP A 110 -16.15 3.61 3.09
CA ASP A 110 -17.26 2.66 3.05
C ASP A 110 -16.83 1.22 2.74
N LEU A 111 -15.79 0.99 1.92
CA LEU A 111 -15.32 -0.38 1.65
C LEU A 111 -14.66 -1.02 2.87
N SER A 112 -13.91 -0.26 3.67
CA SER A 112 -13.32 -0.78 4.90
C SER A 112 -14.39 -1.02 5.98
N ILE A 113 -15.46 -0.21 5.99
CA ILE A 113 -16.67 -0.48 6.80
C ILE A 113 -17.32 -1.80 6.34
N ILE A 114 -17.59 -1.97 5.04
CA ILE A 114 -18.17 -3.21 4.49
C ILE A 114 -17.32 -4.42 4.86
N ARG A 115 -15.99 -4.33 4.73
CA ARG A 115 -15.08 -5.41 5.15
C ARG A 115 -15.16 -5.68 6.65
N SER A 116 -15.28 -4.65 7.48
CA SER A 116 -15.39 -4.76 8.95
C SER A 116 -16.72 -5.38 9.41
N LEU A 117 -17.75 -5.35 8.56
CA LEU A 117 -19.00 -6.11 8.78
C LEU A 117 -18.79 -7.63 8.63
N GLY A 118 -17.68 -8.08 8.04
CA GLY A 118 -17.41 -9.48 7.71
C GLY A 118 -17.80 -9.86 6.28
N ALA A 119 -18.15 -8.86 5.45
CA ALA A 119 -18.45 -9.09 4.05
C ALA A 119 -17.20 -9.52 3.27
N ASN A 120 -17.44 -10.27 2.19
CA ASN A 120 -16.43 -10.66 1.20
C ASN A 120 -16.78 -10.18 -0.21
N THR A 121 -17.96 -9.59 -0.41
CA THR A 121 -18.45 -9.16 -1.73
C THR A 121 -19.15 -7.79 -1.63
N VAL A 122 -19.03 -6.96 -2.65
CA VAL A 122 -19.79 -5.71 -2.81
C VAL A 122 -20.53 -5.72 -4.16
N ARG A 123 -21.84 -5.46 -4.12
CA ARG A 123 -22.68 -5.37 -5.32
C ARG A 123 -22.99 -3.92 -5.65
N LEU A 124 -22.90 -3.56 -6.92
CA LEU A 124 -23.11 -2.20 -7.43
C LEU A 124 -24.25 -2.18 -8.46
N TYR A 125 -24.87 -1.01 -8.67
CA TYR A 125 -26.09 -0.88 -9.48
C TYR A 125 -25.90 -0.22 -10.83
N GLY A 126 -25.10 0.84 -10.87
CA GLY A 126 -24.87 1.63 -12.07
C GLY A 126 -23.40 1.88 -12.26
N ASN A 127 -22.97 1.74 -13.51
CA ASN A 127 -21.68 2.19 -13.98
C ASN A 127 -21.91 3.17 -15.14
N ASP A 128 -21.35 4.37 -15.05
CA ASP A 128 -21.28 5.26 -16.19
C ASP A 128 -20.08 4.82 -17.02
N PRO A 129 -20.30 4.29 -18.23
CA PRO A 129 -19.21 3.74 -19.03
C PRO A 129 -18.15 4.77 -19.41
N GLU A 130 -18.41 6.08 -19.30
CA GLU A 130 -17.41 7.12 -19.57
C GLU A 130 -16.43 7.33 -18.40
N LEU A 131 -16.74 6.84 -17.20
CA LEU A 131 -15.91 7.03 -16.02
C LEU A 131 -14.94 5.86 -15.80
N HIS A 132 -13.82 6.15 -15.15
CA HIS A 132 -12.80 5.15 -14.85
C HIS A 132 -13.06 4.50 -13.48
N HIS A 133 -13.01 3.17 -13.43
CA HIS A 133 -13.42 2.37 -12.27
C HIS A 133 -12.27 1.64 -11.56
N ALA A 134 -11.04 1.68 -12.09
CA ALA A 134 -9.94 0.88 -11.54
C ALA A 134 -9.61 1.25 -10.09
N GLY A 135 -9.67 2.52 -9.71
CA GLY A 135 -9.33 2.94 -8.35
C GLY A 135 -10.23 2.32 -7.28
N PHE A 136 -11.52 2.14 -7.56
CA PHE A 136 -12.43 1.40 -6.67
C PHE A 136 -12.09 -0.08 -6.67
N LEU A 137 -11.88 -0.68 -7.85
CA LEU A 137 -11.58 -2.10 -8.00
C LEU A 137 -10.27 -2.51 -7.29
N ASP A 138 -9.23 -1.70 -7.41
CA ASP A 138 -7.94 -1.86 -6.73
C ASP A 138 -8.14 -1.80 -5.21
N HIS A 139 -8.93 -0.84 -4.72
CA HIS A 139 -9.18 -0.69 -3.29
C HIS A 139 -10.00 -1.85 -2.73
N ALA A 140 -11.07 -2.25 -3.42
CA ALA A 140 -11.85 -3.44 -3.06
C ALA A 140 -10.96 -4.70 -3.00
N ARG A 141 -10.08 -4.87 -4.00
CA ARG A 141 -9.11 -5.97 -4.02
C ARG A 141 -8.17 -5.94 -2.84
N SER A 142 -7.64 -4.77 -2.47
CA SER A 142 -6.73 -4.61 -1.33
C SER A 142 -7.38 -5.01 0.01
N LEU A 143 -8.70 -4.91 0.11
CA LEU A 143 -9.50 -5.30 1.27
C LEU A 143 -9.98 -6.77 1.21
N GLY A 144 -9.69 -7.48 0.12
CA GLY A 144 -10.16 -8.84 -0.11
C GLY A 144 -11.66 -8.91 -0.43
N LEU A 145 -12.23 -7.87 -1.03
CA LEU A 145 -13.61 -7.83 -1.48
C LEU A 145 -13.70 -8.18 -2.97
N ASP A 146 -14.60 -9.10 -3.27
CA ASP A 146 -15.09 -9.35 -4.63
C ASP A 146 -16.12 -8.29 -5.02
N VAL A 147 -16.20 -7.96 -6.30
CA VAL A 147 -17.04 -6.90 -6.85
C VAL A 147 -18.01 -7.49 -7.87
N VAL A 148 -19.28 -7.09 -7.76
CA VAL A 148 -20.36 -7.43 -8.68
C VAL A 148 -20.93 -6.14 -9.28
N PRO A 149 -20.36 -5.64 -10.41
CA PRO A 149 -20.89 -4.46 -11.09
C PRO A 149 -22.21 -4.79 -11.78
N GLY A 150 -23.08 -3.79 -11.91
CA GLY A 150 -24.28 -3.84 -12.73
C GLY A 150 -24.20 -2.87 -13.91
N MET A 151 -24.73 -3.29 -15.05
CA MET A 151 -24.88 -2.43 -16.22
C MET A 151 -25.82 -1.26 -15.93
N GLY A 152 -25.38 -0.03 -16.25
CA GLY A 152 -26.23 1.15 -16.17
C GLY A 152 -27.45 1.09 -17.10
N ASP A 153 -28.60 1.59 -16.62
CA ASP A 153 -29.88 1.54 -17.33
C ASP A 153 -29.87 2.24 -18.70
N LYS A 154 -29.00 3.25 -18.88
CA LYS A 154 -28.81 3.97 -20.16
C LYS A 154 -28.47 3.03 -21.32
N ALA A 155 -27.81 1.89 -21.06
CA ALA A 155 -27.48 0.90 -22.09
C ALA A 155 -28.72 0.29 -22.78
N PHE A 156 -29.89 0.37 -22.13
CA PHE A 156 -31.15 -0.19 -22.60
C PHE A 156 -32.12 0.85 -23.17
N GLU A 157 -31.72 2.12 -23.28
CA GLU A 157 -32.59 3.21 -23.75
C GLU A 157 -32.57 3.39 -25.28
N THR A 158 -31.90 2.50 -26.02
CA THR A 158 -31.88 2.59 -27.48
C THR A 158 -33.25 2.34 -28.11
N VAL A 159 -33.46 2.91 -29.30
CA VAL A 159 -34.70 2.72 -30.07
C VAL A 159 -34.95 1.24 -30.35
N GLN A 160 -33.94 0.43 -30.70
CA GLN A 160 -34.18 -0.99 -30.95
C GLN A 160 -34.55 -1.78 -29.68
N CYS A 161 -34.07 -1.35 -28.50
CA CYS A 161 -34.33 -2.02 -27.23
C CYS A 161 -35.71 -1.65 -26.66
N LYS A 162 -36.00 -0.37 -26.37
CA LYS A 162 -37.28 0.05 -25.76
C LYS A 162 -38.32 0.57 -26.76
N GLY A 163 -37.92 1.05 -27.92
CA GLY A 163 -38.81 1.59 -28.96
C GLY A 163 -39.13 0.63 -30.11
N GLY A 164 -38.58 -0.59 -30.08
CA GLY A 164 -38.53 -1.49 -31.22
C GLY A 164 -38.83 -2.95 -30.86
N ASN A 165 -38.06 -3.88 -31.41
CA ASN A 165 -38.30 -5.33 -31.27
C ASN A 165 -37.56 -5.96 -30.08
N PHE A 166 -37.25 -5.16 -29.06
CA PHE A 166 -36.53 -5.60 -27.86
C PHE A 166 -35.18 -6.25 -28.15
N SER A 167 -34.43 -5.67 -29.08
CA SER A 167 -33.04 -6.04 -29.36
C SER A 167 -32.12 -5.03 -28.69
N CYS A 168 -31.40 -5.45 -27.65
CA CYS A 168 -30.63 -4.56 -26.78
C CYS A 168 -29.11 -4.67 -27.00
N SER A 169 -28.67 -5.47 -27.97
CA SER A 169 -27.25 -5.74 -28.23
C SER A 169 -26.45 -4.46 -28.50
N GLU A 170 -26.94 -3.55 -29.35
CA GLU A 170 -26.17 -2.37 -29.77
C GLU A 170 -25.78 -1.44 -28.61
N GLY A 171 -26.76 -1.06 -27.78
CA GLY A 171 -26.52 -0.21 -26.62
C GLY A 171 -25.61 -0.88 -25.60
N VAL A 172 -25.78 -2.19 -25.40
CA VAL A 172 -24.98 -2.99 -24.47
C VAL A 172 -23.54 -3.16 -24.97
N VAL A 173 -23.32 -3.40 -26.27
CA VAL A 173 -21.97 -3.45 -26.86
C VAL A 173 -21.25 -2.14 -26.61
N SER A 174 -21.90 -1.01 -26.91
CA SER A 174 -21.30 0.31 -26.75
C SER A 174 -20.93 0.59 -25.29
N ALA A 175 -21.87 0.36 -24.35
CA ALA A 175 -21.63 0.62 -22.94
C ALA A 175 -20.59 -0.35 -22.34
N TYR A 176 -20.70 -1.66 -22.62
CA TYR A 176 -19.78 -2.64 -22.03
C TYR A 176 -18.36 -2.49 -22.55
N LYS A 177 -18.19 -2.20 -23.85
CA LYS A 177 -16.88 -1.93 -24.45
C LYS A 177 -16.16 -0.79 -23.72
N LYS A 178 -16.86 0.28 -23.43
CA LYS A 178 -16.30 1.41 -22.68
C LYS A 178 -15.97 1.07 -21.23
N ASN A 179 -16.81 0.26 -20.55
CA ASN A 179 -16.47 -0.25 -19.22
C ASN A 179 -15.18 -1.09 -19.21
N LEU A 180 -15.00 -1.94 -20.23
CA LEU A 180 -13.78 -2.72 -20.46
C LEU A 180 -12.56 -1.80 -20.62
N GLU A 181 -12.67 -0.74 -21.40
CA GLU A 181 -11.63 0.27 -21.62
C GLU A 181 -11.36 1.12 -20.36
N ASN A 182 -12.38 1.39 -19.55
CA ASN A 182 -12.34 2.31 -18.41
C ASN A 182 -12.27 1.59 -17.05
N GLY A 183 -11.34 0.64 -16.96
CA GLY A 183 -10.88 0.07 -15.68
C GLY A 183 -11.34 -1.36 -15.38
N PHE A 184 -12.26 -1.95 -16.15
CA PHE A 184 -12.62 -3.36 -15.96
C PHE A 184 -11.51 -4.31 -16.43
N LEU A 185 -10.66 -3.86 -17.36
CA LEU A 185 -9.48 -4.60 -17.81
C LEU A 185 -8.19 -3.99 -17.27
N LEU A 186 -7.24 -4.88 -16.99
CA LEU A 186 -5.84 -4.51 -16.79
C LEU A 186 -5.16 -4.25 -18.13
N ALA A 187 -3.94 -3.69 -18.12
CA ALA A 187 -3.17 -3.37 -19.33
C ALA A 187 -2.91 -4.58 -20.25
N ASN A 188 -2.89 -5.80 -19.70
CA ASN A 188 -2.74 -7.05 -20.45
C ASN A 188 -4.06 -7.57 -21.06
N ARG A 189 -5.16 -6.80 -20.96
CA ARG A 189 -6.52 -7.15 -21.39
C ARG A 189 -7.19 -8.31 -20.63
N SER A 190 -6.66 -8.72 -19.48
CA SER A 190 -7.40 -9.58 -18.55
C SER A 190 -8.30 -8.76 -17.66
N TYR A 191 -9.43 -9.32 -17.23
CA TYR A 191 -10.30 -8.66 -16.25
C TYR A 191 -9.56 -8.31 -14.96
N HIS A 192 -9.98 -7.19 -14.36
CA HIS A 192 -9.56 -6.83 -13.02
C HIS A 192 -9.98 -7.95 -12.04
N PRO A 193 -9.06 -8.50 -11.23
CA PRO A 193 -9.29 -9.73 -10.47
C PRO A 193 -10.36 -9.62 -9.36
N ALA A 194 -10.72 -8.40 -8.98
CA ALA A 194 -11.82 -8.12 -8.05
C ALA A 194 -13.21 -8.41 -8.68
N ILE A 195 -13.37 -8.30 -10.00
CA ILE A 195 -14.66 -8.53 -10.65
C ILE A 195 -14.92 -10.04 -10.72
N LYS A 196 -15.95 -10.52 -10.02
CA LYS A 196 -16.33 -11.95 -10.02
C LYS A 196 -17.57 -12.25 -10.82
N TYR A 197 -18.56 -11.38 -10.71
CA TYR A 197 -19.82 -11.49 -11.42
C TYR A 197 -20.10 -10.15 -12.10
N PHE A 198 -20.90 -10.17 -13.16
CA PHE A 198 -21.43 -8.96 -13.78
C PHE A 198 -22.93 -9.09 -14.01
N ILE A 199 -23.71 -8.15 -13.47
CA ILE A 199 -25.16 -8.10 -13.65
C ILE A 199 -25.45 -7.41 -14.97
N VAL A 200 -25.86 -8.19 -15.96
CA VAL A 200 -26.21 -7.67 -17.30
C VAL A 200 -27.41 -6.74 -17.21
N VAL A 201 -28.41 -7.09 -16.41
CA VAL A 201 -29.57 -6.25 -16.14
C VAL A 201 -30.22 -6.63 -14.80
N ASN A 202 -30.67 -5.62 -14.07
CA ASN A 202 -31.41 -5.77 -12.82
C ASN A 202 -32.91 -5.57 -13.04
N GLU A 203 -33.71 -6.51 -12.55
CA GLU A 203 -35.16 -6.58 -12.64
C GLU A 203 -35.67 -6.26 -14.05
N PRO A 204 -35.20 -6.99 -15.07
CA PRO A 204 -35.56 -6.73 -16.46
C PRO A 204 -37.06 -6.78 -16.69
N GLU A 205 -37.82 -7.56 -15.93
CA GLU A 205 -39.28 -7.65 -16.03
C GLU A 205 -40.03 -6.41 -15.54
N LEU A 206 -39.34 -5.50 -14.84
CA LEU A 206 -39.87 -4.20 -14.40
C LEU A 206 -39.45 -3.06 -15.34
N LYS A 207 -38.36 -3.22 -16.11
CA LYS A 207 -37.71 -2.17 -16.91
C LYS A 207 -37.79 -2.39 -18.42
N LEU A 208 -37.63 -3.64 -18.81
CA LEU A 208 -37.87 -4.19 -20.14
C LEU A 208 -39.31 -4.77 -20.07
N PRO A 209 -39.95 -5.12 -21.20
CA PRO A 209 -41.41 -5.26 -21.25
C PRO A 209 -41.92 -6.21 -20.14
N SER A 210 -43.07 -5.88 -19.58
CA SER A 210 -43.51 -6.42 -18.29
C SER A 210 -43.58 -7.95 -18.23
N LEU A 211 -43.78 -8.50 -17.03
CA LEU A 211 -44.12 -9.93 -16.78
C LEU A 211 -45.27 -10.48 -17.66
N ASN A 212 -46.07 -9.60 -18.29
CA ASN A 212 -47.10 -10.01 -19.24
C ASN A 212 -46.57 -10.38 -20.64
N GLU A 213 -45.30 -10.14 -20.91
CA GLU A 213 -44.68 -10.36 -22.23
C GLU A 213 -43.35 -11.13 -22.11
N PRO A 214 -43.35 -12.33 -21.52
CA PRO A 214 -42.12 -13.02 -21.13
C PRO A 214 -41.17 -13.35 -22.26
N ARG A 215 -41.71 -13.60 -23.46
CA ARG A 215 -40.88 -13.79 -24.65
C ARG A 215 -40.11 -12.52 -25.04
N LYS A 216 -40.68 -11.34 -24.83
CA LYS A 216 -40.04 -10.07 -25.20
C LYS A 216 -38.96 -9.68 -24.21
N PHE A 217 -39.18 -9.80 -22.90
CA PHE A 217 -38.10 -9.52 -21.95
C PHE A 217 -36.97 -10.55 -22.09
N ALA A 218 -37.28 -11.83 -22.36
CA ALA A 218 -36.25 -12.83 -22.59
C ALA A 218 -35.41 -12.50 -23.83
N LYS A 219 -36.05 -12.05 -24.91
CA LYS A 219 -35.35 -11.53 -26.10
C LYS A 219 -34.43 -10.36 -25.78
N ALA A 220 -34.91 -9.39 -25.01
CA ALA A 220 -34.11 -8.24 -24.58
C ALA A 220 -32.86 -8.67 -23.82
N ILE A 221 -33.02 -9.58 -22.86
CA ILE A 221 -31.93 -10.09 -22.02
C ILE A 221 -30.92 -10.89 -22.85
N VAL A 222 -31.39 -11.82 -23.69
CA VAL A 222 -30.50 -12.68 -24.49
C VAL A 222 -29.69 -11.85 -25.49
N THR A 223 -30.31 -10.87 -26.14
CA THR A 223 -29.57 -9.96 -27.04
C THR A 223 -28.60 -9.04 -26.31
N ALA A 224 -28.90 -8.66 -25.06
CA ALA A 224 -27.96 -7.94 -24.19
C ALA A 224 -26.75 -8.81 -23.82
N ILE A 225 -26.97 -10.07 -23.42
CA ILE A 225 -25.90 -11.04 -23.14
C ILE A 225 -25.00 -11.22 -24.37
N ASP A 226 -25.58 -11.44 -25.55
CA ASP A 226 -24.84 -11.56 -26.80
C ASP A 226 -24.05 -10.27 -27.13
N GLY A 227 -24.57 -9.11 -26.72
CA GLY A 227 -23.86 -7.83 -26.80
C GLY A 227 -22.64 -7.73 -25.88
N VAL A 228 -22.73 -8.22 -24.64
CA VAL A 228 -21.59 -8.31 -23.71
C VAL A 228 -20.48 -9.18 -24.33
N LEU A 229 -20.84 -10.35 -24.85
CA LEU A 229 -19.88 -11.26 -25.51
C LEU A 229 -19.23 -10.62 -26.74
N THR A 230 -20.03 -9.93 -27.56
CA THR A 230 -19.53 -9.18 -28.74
C THR A 230 -18.53 -8.10 -28.33
N ALA A 231 -18.76 -7.37 -27.23
CA ALA A 231 -17.83 -6.35 -26.75
C ALA A 231 -16.51 -6.94 -26.26
N GLU A 232 -16.55 -8.07 -25.56
CA GLU A 232 -15.34 -8.78 -25.13
C GLU A 232 -14.51 -9.30 -26.30
N GLU A 233 -15.17 -9.87 -27.32
CA GLU A 233 -14.51 -10.33 -28.55
C GLU A 233 -13.85 -9.15 -29.26
N ALA A 234 -14.57 -8.03 -29.41
CA ALA A 234 -14.07 -6.84 -30.10
C ALA A 234 -12.83 -6.21 -29.45
N ILE A 235 -12.70 -6.28 -28.12
CA ILE A 235 -11.51 -5.79 -27.39
C ILE A 235 -10.40 -6.86 -27.32
N GLY A 236 -10.73 -8.13 -27.55
CA GLY A 236 -9.79 -9.25 -27.40
C GLY A 236 -9.44 -9.49 -25.94
N VAL A 237 -10.46 -9.63 -25.09
CA VAL A 237 -10.31 -9.97 -23.66
C VAL A 237 -9.63 -11.33 -23.51
N VAL A 238 -8.66 -11.42 -22.58
CA VAL A 238 -7.90 -12.64 -22.30
C VAL A 238 -8.06 -13.12 -20.86
N GLY A 239 -7.70 -14.38 -20.62
CA GLY A 239 -7.72 -14.98 -19.27
C GLY A 239 -9.13 -15.28 -18.74
N PRO A 240 -9.25 -15.56 -17.43
CA PRO A 240 -10.53 -15.82 -16.79
C PRO A 240 -11.46 -14.62 -16.89
N LYS A 241 -12.73 -14.87 -17.21
CA LYS A 241 -13.76 -13.85 -17.33
C LYS A 241 -14.81 -14.02 -16.22
N PRO A 242 -15.43 -12.94 -15.72
CA PRO A 242 -16.43 -13.05 -14.66
C PRO A 242 -17.68 -13.77 -15.17
N ASN A 243 -18.39 -14.46 -14.28
CA ASN A 243 -19.69 -15.02 -14.62
C ASN A 243 -20.69 -13.90 -14.87
N LEU A 244 -21.56 -14.08 -15.85
CA LEU A 244 -22.66 -13.13 -16.07
C LEU A 244 -23.90 -13.60 -15.31
N THR A 245 -24.69 -12.65 -14.86
CA THR A 245 -25.99 -12.90 -14.24
C THR A 245 -27.04 -11.91 -14.75
N VAL A 246 -28.29 -12.28 -14.53
CA VAL A 246 -29.48 -11.44 -14.69
C VAL A 246 -30.26 -11.56 -13.40
N THR A 247 -30.47 -10.43 -12.74
CA THR A 247 -31.14 -10.41 -11.44
C THR A 247 -32.63 -10.18 -11.64
N PHE A 248 -33.47 -11.16 -11.34
CA PHE A 248 -34.94 -11.00 -11.39
C PHE A 248 -35.50 -10.58 -10.03
N SER A 249 -36.69 -9.99 -10.01
CA SER A 249 -37.45 -9.83 -8.77
C SER A 249 -38.04 -11.17 -8.29
N PHE A 250 -38.45 -11.25 -7.03
CA PHE A 250 -39.19 -12.39 -6.48
C PHE A 250 -40.68 -12.42 -6.90
N ALA A 251 -41.06 -11.80 -8.01
CA ALA A 251 -42.43 -11.82 -8.50
C ALA A 251 -42.80 -13.16 -9.16
N SER A 252 -44.08 -13.52 -9.16
CA SER A 252 -44.60 -14.65 -9.95
C SER A 252 -44.91 -14.22 -11.38
N CYS A 253 -44.55 -15.07 -12.35
CA CYS A 253 -44.75 -14.80 -13.78
C CYS A 253 -45.88 -15.64 -14.37
N LYS A 254 -47.14 -15.25 -14.14
CA LYS A 254 -48.32 -16.05 -14.58
C LYS A 254 -48.41 -16.35 -16.08
N ARG A 255 -47.70 -15.59 -16.92
CA ARG A 255 -47.66 -15.79 -18.38
C ARG A 255 -46.39 -16.50 -18.87
N CYS A 256 -45.47 -16.82 -17.97
CA CYS A 256 -44.35 -17.70 -18.27
C CYS A 256 -44.88 -19.11 -18.57
N ALA A 257 -44.23 -19.81 -19.49
CA ALA A 257 -44.73 -21.09 -19.98
C ALA A 257 -44.69 -22.18 -18.90
N GLU A 258 -43.71 -22.08 -17.99
CA GLU A 258 -43.52 -23.00 -16.87
C GLU A 258 -43.36 -22.21 -15.57
N PHE A 259 -43.74 -22.82 -14.45
CA PHE A 259 -43.54 -22.29 -13.09
C PHE A 259 -44.10 -20.87 -12.85
N GLY A 260 -45.15 -20.48 -13.57
CA GLY A 260 -45.68 -19.12 -13.53
C GLY A 260 -46.33 -18.71 -12.21
N ASP A 261 -46.70 -19.68 -11.38
CA ASP A 261 -47.21 -19.50 -10.01
C ASP A 261 -46.10 -19.46 -8.95
N ARG A 262 -44.86 -19.80 -9.32
CA ARG A 262 -43.71 -19.81 -8.41
C ARG A 262 -42.93 -18.50 -8.54
N PRO A 263 -42.75 -17.75 -7.44
CA PRO A 263 -41.90 -16.55 -7.39
C PRO A 263 -40.53 -16.78 -8.04
N GLY A 264 -40.11 -15.91 -8.95
CA GLY A 264 -38.81 -15.93 -9.62
C GLY A 264 -38.58 -17.07 -10.64
N LEU A 265 -39.05 -18.29 -10.38
CA LEU A 265 -38.72 -19.49 -11.17
C LEU A 265 -39.21 -19.41 -12.62
N GLY A 266 -40.41 -18.88 -12.86
CA GLY A 266 -40.95 -18.74 -14.21
C GLY A 266 -40.08 -17.83 -15.08
N GLN A 267 -39.55 -16.74 -14.52
CA GLN A 267 -38.62 -15.85 -15.22
C GLN A 267 -37.30 -16.55 -15.55
N LEU A 268 -36.69 -17.23 -14.58
CA LEU A 268 -35.43 -17.95 -14.75
C LEU A 268 -35.54 -19.05 -15.81
N TRP A 269 -36.63 -19.82 -15.77
CA TRP A 269 -36.90 -20.86 -16.76
C TRP A 269 -37.06 -20.26 -18.16
N THR A 270 -37.80 -19.15 -18.27
CA THR A 270 -38.00 -18.47 -19.56
C THR A 270 -36.66 -17.99 -20.14
N LEU A 271 -35.77 -17.44 -19.30
CA LEU A 271 -34.43 -17.03 -19.73
C LEU A 271 -33.58 -18.24 -20.17
N ARG A 272 -33.56 -19.33 -19.39
CA ARG A 272 -32.88 -20.58 -19.78
C ARG A 272 -33.32 -21.04 -21.16
N HIS A 273 -34.63 -21.16 -21.36
CA HIS A 273 -35.19 -21.64 -22.61
C HIS A 273 -34.84 -20.71 -23.79
N ALA A 274 -34.77 -19.39 -23.57
CA ALA A 274 -34.34 -18.44 -24.58
C ALA A 274 -32.83 -18.51 -24.91
N LEU A 275 -31.97 -18.76 -23.91
CA LEU A 275 -30.53 -18.96 -24.14
C LEU A 275 -30.24 -20.27 -24.90
N LEU A 276 -31.00 -21.33 -24.62
CA LEU A 276 -30.85 -22.63 -25.26
C LEU A 276 -31.53 -22.72 -26.64
N HIS A 277 -32.55 -21.89 -26.89
CA HIS A 277 -33.32 -21.89 -28.13
C HIS A 277 -33.59 -20.45 -28.64
N PRO A 278 -32.55 -19.68 -28.97
CA PRO A 278 -32.69 -18.27 -29.35
C PRO A 278 -33.59 -18.06 -30.59
N ASP A 279 -33.57 -19.00 -31.53
CA ASP A 279 -34.39 -19.01 -32.75
C ASP A 279 -35.89 -18.95 -32.43
N LYS A 280 -36.35 -19.66 -31.39
CA LYS A 280 -37.75 -19.62 -30.95
C LYS A 280 -38.18 -18.22 -30.49
N TYR A 281 -37.24 -17.38 -30.09
CA TYR A 281 -37.50 -16.00 -29.66
C TYR A 281 -37.23 -14.98 -30.77
N GLY A 282 -36.96 -15.44 -31.99
CA GLY A 282 -36.61 -14.58 -33.13
C GLY A 282 -35.30 -13.84 -32.88
N ILE A 283 -34.30 -14.56 -32.35
CA ILE A 283 -32.96 -14.07 -32.05
C ILE A 283 -31.97 -14.78 -32.96
N GLU A 284 -31.22 -14.01 -33.73
CA GLU A 284 -30.06 -14.47 -34.46
C GLU A 284 -28.82 -14.21 -33.59
N ALA A 285 -28.45 -15.21 -32.79
CA ALA A 285 -27.32 -15.08 -31.86
C ALA A 285 -25.98 -15.11 -32.63
N LYS A 286 -25.07 -14.20 -32.28
CA LYS A 286 -23.70 -14.18 -32.83
C LYS A 286 -22.79 -15.22 -32.17
N HIS A 287 -23.06 -15.53 -30.91
CA HIS A 287 -22.25 -16.46 -30.11
C HIS A 287 -23.00 -17.76 -29.78
N ASN A 288 -22.25 -18.78 -29.37
CA ASN A 288 -22.82 -20.03 -28.84
C ASN A 288 -23.37 -19.80 -27.42
N LEU A 289 -24.63 -19.40 -27.34
CA LEU A 289 -25.30 -19.09 -26.07
C LEU A 289 -25.54 -20.32 -25.17
N THR A 290 -25.61 -21.52 -25.75
CA THR A 290 -25.73 -22.76 -24.98
C THR A 290 -24.44 -23.07 -24.23
N ASP A 291 -23.30 -22.98 -24.91
CA ASP A 291 -21.99 -23.16 -24.29
C ASP A 291 -21.74 -22.10 -23.21
N PHE A 292 -22.04 -20.83 -23.52
CA PHE A 292 -21.97 -19.75 -22.55
C PHE A 292 -22.83 -20.02 -21.31
N PHE A 293 -24.09 -20.44 -21.47
CA PHE A 293 -24.99 -20.73 -20.35
C PHE A 293 -24.42 -21.82 -19.44
N ASN A 294 -23.85 -22.87 -20.01
CA ASN A 294 -23.32 -24.00 -19.25
C ASN A 294 -21.99 -23.71 -18.55
N THR A 295 -21.22 -22.72 -19.02
CA THR A 295 -19.83 -22.51 -18.56
C THR A 295 -19.61 -21.20 -17.80
N ARG A 296 -20.45 -20.18 -18.01
CA ARG A 296 -20.18 -18.81 -17.55
C ARG A 296 -21.43 -18.05 -17.08
N PHE A 297 -22.52 -18.77 -16.79
CA PHE A 297 -23.75 -18.16 -16.29
C PHE A 297 -24.03 -18.55 -14.85
N THR A 298 -24.51 -17.58 -14.08
CA THR A 298 -24.97 -17.76 -12.70
C THR A 298 -26.28 -17.00 -12.60
N TYR A 299 -27.28 -17.57 -11.94
CA TYR A 299 -28.54 -16.86 -11.73
C TYR A 299 -28.45 -15.93 -10.53
N SER A 300 -29.30 -14.91 -10.50
CA SER A 300 -29.57 -14.15 -9.28
C SER A 300 -31.00 -13.63 -9.23
N PHE A 301 -31.45 -13.31 -8.02
CA PHE A 301 -32.73 -12.67 -7.79
C PHE A 301 -32.70 -11.75 -6.57
N ASN A 302 -33.64 -10.81 -6.51
CA ASN A 302 -33.90 -9.91 -5.40
C ASN A 302 -35.06 -10.46 -4.58
N SER A 303 -34.97 -10.43 -3.25
CA SER A 303 -36.06 -10.87 -2.36
C SER A 303 -36.06 -10.11 -1.04
N GLY A 304 -37.25 -9.68 -0.63
CA GLY A 304 -37.51 -9.18 0.72
C GLY A 304 -38.11 -10.24 1.66
N ASN A 305 -38.27 -11.49 1.18
CA ASN A 305 -38.85 -12.56 1.97
C ASN A 305 -37.81 -13.16 2.94
N PRO A 306 -38.23 -13.60 4.15
CA PRO A 306 -37.37 -14.34 5.07
C PRO A 306 -36.78 -15.60 4.45
N SER A 307 -35.67 -16.07 5.02
CA SER A 307 -34.94 -17.28 4.62
C SER A 307 -35.85 -18.50 4.52
N ALA A 308 -36.72 -18.71 5.51
CA ALA A 308 -37.66 -19.83 5.54
C ALA A 308 -38.60 -19.84 4.31
N GLU A 309 -39.09 -18.67 3.90
CA GLU A 309 -39.96 -18.56 2.72
C GLU A 309 -39.19 -18.75 1.42
N ILE A 310 -37.96 -18.21 1.31
CA ILE A 310 -37.11 -18.44 0.14
C ILE A 310 -36.80 -19.93 -0.02
N GLN A 311 -36.51 -20.63 1.08
CA GLN A 311 -36.24 -22.06 1.07
C GLN A 311 -37.45 -22.87 0.56
N GLU A 312 -38.64 -22.60 1.10
CA GLU A 312 -39.86 -23.35 0.77
C GLU A 312 -40.47 -22.98 -0.58
N LEU A 313 -40.49 -21.69 -0.94
CA LEU A 313 -41.16 -21.22 -2.15
C LEU A 313 -40.27 -21.28 -3.38
N PHE A 314 -38.95 -21.25 -3.21
CA PHE A 314 -37.99 -21.11 -4.31
C PHE A 314 -36.90 -22.18 -4.31
N LEU A 315 -36.02 -22.22 -3.30
CA LEU A 315 -34.76 -23.01 -3.39
C LEU A 315 -35.02 -24.50 -3.59
N LYS A 316 -35.99 -25.06 -2.85
CA LYS A 316 -36.39 -26.46 -3.00
C LYS A 316 -36.69 -26.87 -4.44
N TYR A 317 -37.41 -26.02 -5.18
CA TYR A 317 -37.75 -26.28 -6.58
C TYR A 317 -36.62 -25.90 -7.52
N TYR A 318 -35.87 -24.84 -7.20
CA TYR A 318 -34.74 -24.39 -7.99
C TYR A 318 -33.70 -25.50 -8.15
N GLU A 319 -33.34 -26.18 -7.06
CA GLU A 319 -32.34 -27.25 -7.09
C GLU A 319 -32.77 -28.45 -7.94
N GLU A 320 -34.08 -28.73 -8.00
CA GLU A 320 -34.65 -29.77 -8.88
C GLU A 320 -34.61 -29.35 -10.36
N ILE A 321 -34.96 -28.10 -10.66
CA ILE A 321 -35.13 -27.61 -12.04
C ILE A 321 -33.78 -27.22 -12.68
N PHE A 322 -32.83 -26.73 -11.88
CA PHE A 322 -31.54 -26.19 -12.30
C PHE A 322 -30.36 -26.83 -11.53
N PRO A 323 -30.16 -28.16 -11.62
CA PRO A 323 -29.24 -28.91 -10.74
C PRO A 323 -27.75 -28.56 -10.92
N HIS A 324 -27.40 -27.74 -11.92
CA HIS A 324 -26.02 -27.42 -12.28
C HIS A 324 -25.75 -25.92 -12.45
N THR A 325 -26.73 -25.06 -12.22
CA THR A 325 -26.54 -23.61 -12.40
C THR A 325 -26.54 -22.94 -11.03
N PRO A 326 -25.42 -22.36 -10.58
CA PRO A 326 -25.36 -21.68 -9.31
C PRO A 326 -26.27 -20.45 -9.27
N ILE A 327 -26.65 -20.04 -8.06
CA ILE A 327 -27.53 -18.88 -7.82
C ILE A 327 -27.11 -18.11 -6.57
N PHE A 328 -27.35 -16.80 -6.54
CA PHE A 328 -27.25 -16.01 -5.31
C PHE A 328 -28.41 -15.02 -5.18
N VAL A 329 -28.72 -14.62 -3.95
CA VAL A 329 -29.72 -13.57 -3.71
C VAL A 329 -29.00 -12.22 -3.77
N ALA A 330 -29.25 -11.46 -4.84
CA ALA A 330 -28.54 -10.21 -5.14
C ALA A 330 -29.00 -9.02 -4.28
N GLU A 331 -30.24 -9.05 -3.79
CA GLU A 331 -30.75 -8.14 -2.76
C GLU A 331 -31.51 -8.97 -1.74
N TYR A 332 -31.00 -9.00 -0.52
CA TYR A 332 -31.60 -9.74 0.59
C TYR A 332 -31.69 -8.86 1.83
N HIS A 333 -32.90 -8.53 2.24
CA HIS A 333 -33.21 -7.90 3.53
C HIS A 333 -34.73 -7.91 3.70
N ASN A 334 -35.24 -8.19 4.89
CA ASN A 334 -36.66 -8.03 5.21
C ASN A 334 -36.82 -6.93 6.27
N PRO A 335 -37.04 -5.66 5.88
CA PRO A 335 -37.15 -4.56 6.83
C PRO A 335 -38.22 -4.80 7.89
N GLY A 336 -37.88 -4.53 9.16
CA GLY A 336 -38.79 -4.75 10.28
C GLY A 336 -38.83 -6.19 10.78
N ASN A 337 -37.95 -7.07 10.30
CA ASN A 337 -37.81 -8.43 10.83
C ASN A 337 -37.19 -8.38 12.25
N PRO A 338 -37.94 -8.72 13.32
CA PRO A 338 -37.41 -8.67 14.68
C PRO A 338 -36.28 -9.68 14.94
N ASN A 339 -36.10 -10.67 14.07
CA ASN A 339 -35.04 -11.67 14.14
C ASN A 339 -34.13 -11.63 12.89
N LEU A 340 -33.73 -10.43 12.47
CA LEU A 340 -32.86 -10.27 11.30
C LEU A 340 -31.54 -11.07 11.41
N GLN A 341 -30.89 -11.11 12.59
CA GLN A 341 -29.68 -11.93 12.77
C GLN A 341 -29.95 -13.41 12.44
N GLY A 342 -30.97 -14.02 13.04
CA GLY A 342 -31.27 -15.44 12.80
C GLY A 342 -31.64 -15.71 11.36
N ASP A 343 -32.39 -14.81 10.73
CA ASP A 343 -32.74 -14.90 9.31
C ASP A 343 -31.52 -14.87 8.38
N LEU A 344 -30.53 -14.02 8.69
CA LEU A 344 -29.24 -13.97 7.98
C LEU A 344 -28.40 -15.23 8.22
N GLU A 345 -28.34 -15.73 9.45
CA GLU A 345 -27.65 -16.97 9.80
C GLU A 345 -28.26 -18.18 9.06
N ASP A 346 -29.59 -18.24 9.00
CA ASP A 346 -30.32 -19.33 8.33
C ASP A 346 -30.04 -19.36 6.83
N ILE A 347 -30.11 -18.21 6.13
CA ILE A 347 -29.86 -18.19 4.67
C ILE A 347 -28.38 -18.44 4.34
N LEU A 348 -27.45 -17.99 5.19
CA LEU A 348 -26.02 -18.28 5.03
C LEU A 348 -25.70 -19.76 5.31
N SER A 349 -26.36 -20.37 6.29
CA SER A 349 -26.30 -21.81 6.55
C SER A 349 -26.83 -22.61 5.37
N ALA A 350 -27.97 -22.20 4.79
CA ALA A 350 -28.48 -22.80 3.56
C ALA A 350 -27.48 -22.68 2.40
N ALA A 351 -26.80 -21.54 2.24
CA ALA A 351 -25.78 -21.35 1.21
C ALA A 351 -24.51 -22.18 1.43
N ALA A 352 -24.13 -22.40 2.69
CA ALA A 352 -23.00 -23.27 3.06
C ALA A 352 -23.29 -24.75 2.76
N ASN A 353 -24.54 -25.17 2.94
CA ASN A 353 -24.98 -26.56 2.75
C ASN A 353 -25.44 -26.87 1.31
N SER A 354 -25.81 -25.85 0.52
CA SER A 354 -26.21 -26.02 -0.88
C SER A 354 -25.02 -26.02 -1.83
N SER A 355 -25.04 -26.90 -2.82
CA SER A 355 -24.09 -26.86 -3.94
C SER A 355 -24.39 -25.73 -4.94
N LEU A 356 -25.61 -25.17 -4.92
CA LEU A 356 -26.10 -24.20 -5.90
C LEU A 356 -26.25 -22.80 -5.33
N LEU A 357 -26.78 -22.64 -4.12
CA LEU A 357 -26.92 -21.32 -3.48
C LEU A 357 -25.55 -20.84 -3.03
N LEU A 358 -25.01 -19.80 -3.68
CA LEU A 358 -23.69 -19.25 -3.39
C LEU A 358 -23.70 -18.35 -2.16
N GLY A 359 -24.81 -17.68 -1.85
CA GLY A 359 -24.96 -16.77 -0.72
C GLY A 359 -25.89 -15.61 -1.03
N ILE A 360 -25.68 -14.49 -0.35
CA ILE A 360 -26.56 -13.31 -0.41
C ILE A 360 -25.77 -12.01 -0.55
N SER A 361 -26.45 -10.94 -0.94
CA SER A 361 -25.99 -9.56 -0.81
C SER A 361 -27.02 -8.72 -0.05
N PHE A 362 -26.65 -8.27 1.15
CA PHE A 362 -27.54 -7.53 2.05
C PHE A 362 -27.99 -6.20 1.42
N PHE A 363 -29.29 -5.92 1.42
CA PHE A 363 -29.87 -4.73 0.80
C PHE A 363 -30.42 -3.73 1.85
N GLU A 364 -29.79 -2.59 2.11
CA GLU A 364 -28.58 -2.03 1.49
C GLU A 364 -27.66 -1.30 2.49
N PHE A 365 -26.49 -0.88 2.02
CA PHE A 365 -25.50 -0.20 2.85
C PHE A 365 -26.04 1.07 3.52
N GLN A 366 -26.77 1.92 2.81
CA GLN A 366 -27.33 3.15 3.40
C GLN A 366 -28.72 3.45 2.86
N ASN A 367 -29.53 4.12 3.67
CA ASN A 367 -30.76 4.73 3.19
C ASN A 367 -30.43 5.76 2.11
N ARG A 368 -31.33 5.85 1.12
CA ARG A 368 -31.19 6.76 0.00
C ARG A 368 -32.36 7.73 -0.08
N TYR A 369 -32.04 9.01 0.03
CA TYR A 369 -33.02 10.08 -0.11
C TYR A 369 -33.28 10.49 -1.56
N ASP A 370 -32.46 10.02 -2.49
CA ASP A 370 -32.62 10.29 -3.91
C ASP A 370 -33.41 9.23 -4.68
N GLN A 371 -33.72 8.11 -4.04
CA GLN A 371 -34.43 7.00 -4.64
C GLN A 371 -35.68 6.68 -3.82
N ALA A 372 -36.85 6.80 -4.44
CA ALA A 372 -38.12 6.56 -3.77
C ALA A 372 -38.23 5.08 -3.32
N GLY A 373 -38.65 4.85 -2.08
CA GLY A 373 -38.78 3.50 -1.51
C GLY A 373 -37.55 2.97 -0.80
N HIS A 374 -36.42 3.69 -0.81
CA HIS A 374 -35.12 3.25 -0.26
C HIS A 374 -34.81 3.83 1.14
N LEU A 375 -35.83 4.28 1.88
CA LEU A 375 -35.67 4.94 3.19
C LEU A 375 -35.76 3.99 4.40
N VAL A 376 -36.02 2.71 4.17
CA VAL A 376 -36.22 1.71 5.23
C VAL A 376 -35.35 0.46 5.03
N TRP A 377 -34.47 0.47 4.03
CA TRP A 377 -33.67 -0.70 3.64
C TRP A 377 -32.21 -0.58 4.09
N GLY A 378 -31.74 0.64 4.35
CA GLY A 378 -30.36 0.89 4.75
C GLY A 378 -30.02 0.33 6.12
N MET A 379 -28.79 -0.17 6.29
CA MET A 379 -28.22 -0.40 7.62
C MET A 379 -27.68 0.89 8.26
N PHE A 380 -27.42 1.91 7.46
CA PHE A 380 -26.98 3.24 7.88
C PHE A 380 -27.86 4.36 7.33
N ASP A 381 -27.97 5.46 8.07
CA ASP A 381 -28.63 6.70 7.64
C ASP A 381 -27.60 7.82 7.44
N PRO A 382 -27.57 8.53 6.30
CA PRO A 382 -26.67 9.66 6.13
C PRO A 382 -27.10 10.86 7.01
N GLN A 383 -26.20 11.33 7.87
CA GLN A 383 -26.47 12.41 8.83
C GLN A 383 -26.56 13.78 8.17
N LYS A 384 -27.55 14.59 8.59
CA LYS A 384 -27.80 15.95 8.06
C LYS A 384 -26.70 16.96 8.35
N ASP A 385 -26.03 16.85 9.50
CA ASP A 385 -24.87 17.69 9.84
C ASP A 385 -23.61 16.86 9.59
N PRO A 386 -22.90 17.09 8.47
CA PRO A 386 -21.91 16.15 8.02
C PRO A 386 -20.70 16.10 8.95
N GLY A 387 -20.34 17.19 9.65
CA GLY A 387 -19.05 17.38 10.33
C GLY A 387 -17.79 17.15 9.46
N SER A 388 -17.99 16.57 8.27
CA SER A 388 -17.06 16.04 7.32
C SER A 388 -16.66 17.15 6.38
N LYS A 389 -15.36 17.33 6.25
CA LYS A 389 -14.74 18.24 5.28
C LYS A 389 -14.64 17.60 3.90
N HIS A 390 -14.97 16.32 3.76
CA HIS A 390 -14.86 15.60 2.50
C HIS A 390 -16.00 15.98 1.55
N ARG A 391 -15.64 16.24 0.30
CA ARG A 391 -16.58 16.60 -0.76
C ARG A 391 -16.30 15.72 -1.96
N LEU A 392 -17.34 15.13 -2.52
CA LEU A 392 -17.28 14.47 -3.82
C LEU A 392 -17.64 15.48 -4.89
N LYS A 393 -16.93 15.41 -6.01
CA LYS A 393 -17.02 16.38 -7.09
C LYS A 393 -17.23 15.67 -8.42
N PHE A 394 -18.45 15.80 -8.93
CA PHE A 394 -18.80 15.46 -10.30
C PHE A 394 -18.81 16.73 -11.15
N GLU A 395 -18.91 16.60 -12.46
CA GLU A 395 -18.98 17.75 -13.36
C GLU A 395 -20.24 18.59 -13.10
N GLU A 396 -21.36 17.92 -12.79
CA GLU A 396 -22.68 18.54 -12.67
C GLU A 396 -23.04 18.95 -11.24
N PHE A 397 -22.33 18.43 -10.24
CA PHE A 397 -22.58 18.78 -8.84
C PHE A 397 -21.40 18.45 -7.91
N GLU A 398 -21.41 19.12 -6.76
CA GLU A 398 -20.51 18.85 -5.66
C GLU A 398 -21.34 18.67 -4.39
N ALA A 399 -21.06 17.62 -3.62
CA ALA A 399 -21.77 17.34 -2.38
C ALA A 399 -20.80 17.01 -1.24
N ALA A 400 -21.15 17.42 -0.03
CA ALA A 400 -20.46 16.96 1.17
C ALA A 400 -20.72 15.46 1.35
N VAL A 401 -19.71 14.73 1.82
CA VAL A 401 -19.86 13.33 2.22
C VAL A 401 -20.45 13.30 3.63
N PRO A 402 -21.70 12.87 3.83
CA PRO A 402 -22.28 12.82 5.16
C PRO A 402 -21.64 11.71 5.99
N CYS A 403 -21.56 11.93 7.30
CA CYS A 403 -21.41 10.85 8.26
C CYS A 403 -22.54 9.82 8.13
N LEU A 404 -22.30 8.61 8.62
CA LEU A 404 -23.32 7.57 8.72
C LEU A 404 -23.77 7.40 10.18
N SER A 405 -25.06 7.17 10.39
CA SER A 405 -25.65 6.74 11.66
C SER A 405 -26.14 5.31 11.55
N PRO A 406 -25.81 4.40 12.48
CA PRO A 406 -26.42 3.07 12.52
C PRO A 406 -27.94 3.17 12.65
N ILE A 407 -28.65 2.35 11.88
CA ILE A 407 -30.11 2.23 11.99
C ILE A 407 -30.44 1.09 12.95
N PHE A 408 -31.40 1.34 13.84
CA PHE A 408 -32.01 0.32 14.69
C PHE A 408 -33.15 -0.35 13.93
N ASP A 409 -33.18 -1.67 13.95
CA ASP A 409 -34.36 -2.41 13.49
C ASP A 409 -35.41 -2.46 14.62
N ALA A 410 -36.48 -3.25 14.49
CA ALA A 410 -37.55 -3.43 15.47
C ALA A 410 -37.10 -3.91 16.89
N GLY A 411 -35.79 -4.00 17.16
CA GLY A 411 -35.19 -4.41 18.44
C GLY A 411 -34.16 -3.41 18.99
N VAL A 412 -33.34 -3.88 19.94
CA VAL A 412 -32.36 -3.04 20.68
C VAL A 412 -31.03 -2.90 19.94
N ARG A 413 -30.73 -3.80 19.00
CA ARG A 413 -29.47 -3.81 18.24
C ARG A 413 -29.64 -3.12 16.89
N THR A 414 -28.57 -2.50 16.43
CA THR A 414 -28.51 -1.91 15.09
C THR A 414 -28.49 -3.01 14.03
N ILE A 415 -28.96 -2.70 12.82
CA ILE A 415 -28.91 -3.61 11.66
C ILE A 415 -27.46 -4.05 11.40
N ALA A 416 -26.52 -3.11 11.48
CA ALA A 416 -25.10 -3.39 11.28
C ALA A 416 -24.51 -4.35 12.33
N GLU A 417 -24.89 -4.24 13.61
CA GLU A 417 -24.47 -5.19 14.65
C GLU A 417 -25.01 -6.61 14.41
N GLN A 418 -26.27 -6.70 13.95
CA GLN A 418 -26.87 -7.99 13.61
C GLN A 418 -26.18 -8.63 12.40
N LEU A 419 -25.82 -7.82 11.40
CA LEU A 419 -25.06 -8.27 10.25
C LEU A 419 -23.64 -8.73 10.64
N VAL A 420 -22.94 -7.99 11.50
CA VAL A 420 -21.62 -8.37 12.04
C VAL A 420 -21.69 -9.74 12.72
N ALA A 421 -22.72 -9.98 13.52
CA ALA A 421 -22.92 -11.26 14.19
C ALA A 421 -23.10 -12.41 13.19
N ALA A 422 -23.95 -12.23 12.17
CA ALA A 422 -24.20 -13.25 11.14
C ALA A 422 -23.01 -13.45 10.19
N TYR A 423 -22.29 -12.38 9.84
CA TYR A 423 -21.18 -12.43 8.88
C TYR A 423 -19.86 -12.79 9.55
N GLY A 424 -19.74 -12.66 10.86
CA GLY A 424 -18.52 -12.94 11.63
C GLY A 424 -17.46 -11.85 11.46
N GLY A 425 -17.87 -10.59 11.31
CA GLY A 425 -16.97 -9.46 11.18
C GLY A 425 -16.34 -9.01 12.51
N PRO A 426 -15.25 -8.24 12.48
CA PRO A 426 -14.66 -7.63 13.68
C PRO A 426 -15.56 -6.54 14.32
N GLY A 427 -16.59 -6.08 13.61
CA GLY A 427 -17.49 -5.04 14.06
C GLY A 427 -17.12 -3.65 13.57
N ILE A 428 -18.03 -2.71 13.77
CA ILE A 428 -17.86 -1.30 13.42
C ILE A 428 -17.76 -0.47 14.69
N THR A 429 -16.81 0.46 14.75
CA THR A 429 -16.80 1.48 15.80
C THR A 429 -17.63 2.66 15.32
N PRO A 430 -18.64 3.16 16.08
CA PRO A 430 -19.46 4.28 15.65
C PRO A 430 -18.66 5.53 15.23
N THR A 431 -17.45 5.72 15.78
CA THR A 431 -16.53 6.80 15.39
C THR A 431 -15.97 6.64 13.97
N ARG A 432 -15.86 5.42 13.42
CA ARG A 432 -15.44 5.15 12.03
C ARG A 432 -16.47 5.60 11.00
N LEU A 433 -17.73 5.79 11.40
CA LEU A 433 -18.79 6.27 10.51
C LEU A 433 -18.70 7.77 10.21
N CYS A 434 -17.72 8.46 10.82
CA CYS A 434 -17.47 9.89 10.68
C CYS A 434 -15.98 10.29 10.54
N LEU A 435 -15.03 9.50 11.05
CA LEU A 435 -13.65 9.96 11.26
C LEU A 435 -12.60 8.97 10.73
N PRO A 436 -11.55 9.45 10.02
CA PRO A 436 -10.44 8.61 9.56
C PRO A 436 -9.70 7.95 10.74
N SER A 437 -9.39 6.66 10.63
CA SER A 437 -8.68 5.91 11.67
C SER A 437 -7.19 6.27 11.67
N PRO A 438 -6.60 6.66 12.82
CA PRO A 438 -5.16 6.94 12.92
C PRO A 438 -4.27 5.71 12.65
N GLN A 439 -4.80 4.49 12.76
CA GLN A 439 -4.09 3.24 12.45
C GLN A 439 -4.03 2.95 10.94
N GLU A 440 -5.01 3.43 10.19
CA GLU A 440 -5.21 3.04 8.80
C GLU A 440 -4.89 4.17 7.83
N VAL A 441 -5.05 5.43 8.27
CA VAL A 441 -4.80 6.61 7.45
C VAL A 441 -3.42 6.56 6.78
N VAL A 442 -3.31 6.88 5.50
CA VAL A 442 -2.03 6.80 4.79
C VAL A 442 -1.02 7.77 5.41
N VAL A 443 0.19 7.30 5.72
CA VAL A 443 1.31 8.14 6.21
C VAL A 443 1.74 9.09 5.08
N SER A 444 1.14 10.29 5.06
CA SER A 444 1.27 11.30 4.00
C SER A 444 0.83 12.66 4.53
N GLU A 445 1.05 13.73 3.76
CA GLU A 445 0.54 15.08 4.07
C GLU A 445 -0.99 15.10 4.19
N HIS A 446 -1.68 14.38 3.31
CA HIS A 446 -3.13 14.23 3.38
C HIS A 446 -3.58 13.54 4.69
N GLY A 447 -2.95 12.41 5.02
CA GLY A 447 -3.25 11.69 6.26
C GLY A 447 -2.95 12.50 7.51
N PHE A 448 -1.90 13.32 7.47
CA PHE A 448 -1.60 14.28 8.53
C PHE A 448 -2.75 15.28 8.71
N HIS A 449 -3.23 15.91 7.63
CA HIS A 449 -4.36 16.83 7.71
C HIS A 449 -5.65 16.17 8.20
N GLN A 450 -5.88 14.90 7.85
CA GLN A 450 -6.97 14.12 8.40
C GLN A 450 -6.85 14.01 9.94
N MET A 451 -5.65 13.73 10.46
CA MET A 451 -5.40 13.64 11.91
C MET A 451 -5.49 14.99 12.63
N VAL A 452 -5.00 16.07 12.01
CA VAL A 452 -5.20 17.45 12.51
C VAL A 452 -6.69 17.76 12.61
N GLY A 453 -7.46 17.37 11.60
CA GLY A 453 -8.91 17.56 11.54
C GLY A 453 -9.68 16.86 12.67
N LEU A 454 -9.16 15.75 13.19
CA LEU A 454 -9.75 15.06 14.35
C LEU A 454 -9.61 15.85 15.65
N ASN A 455 -8.63 16.77 15.72
CA ASN A 455 -8.24 17.49 16.94
C ASN A 455 -8.09 16.54 18.16
N ASN A 456 -7.54 15.35 17.93
CA ASN A 456 -7.44 14.29 18.92
C ASN A 456 -5.97 13.89 19.13
N ILE A 457 -5.46 14.12 20.33
CA ILE A 457 -4.06 13.88 20.69
C ILE A 457 -3.68 12.41 20.51
N THR A 458 -4.51 11.48 20.99
CA THR A 458 -4.24 10.04 20.88
C THR A 458 -4.16 9.60 19.42
N ALA A 459 -5.03 10.14 18.56
CA ALA A 459 -4.99 9.85 17.13
C ALA A 459 -3.71 10.40 16.48
N MET A 460 -3.32 11.63 16.82
CA MET A 460 -2.07 12.21 16.33
C MET A 460 -0.84 11.44 16.85
N GLN A 461 -0.81 11.01 18.11
CA GLN A 461 0.27 10.16 18.65
C GLN A 461 0.41 8.84 17.87
N GLN A 462 -0.71 8.22 17.51
CA GLN A 462 -0.71 6.98 16.72
C GLN A 462 -0.26 7.21 15.28
N PHE A 463 -0.68 8.31 14.66
CA PHE A 463 -0.18 8.70 13.34
C PHE A 463 1.33 8.97 13.36
N VAL A 464 1.80 9.80 14.31
CA VAL A 464 3.23 10.12 14.48
C VAL A 464 4.06 8.86 14.73
N LYS A 465 3.54 7.91 15.52
CA LYS A 465 4.20 6.60 15.71
C LYS A 465 4.42 5.88 14.39
N ARG A 466 3.40 5.84 13.52
CA ARG A 466 3.49 5.20 12.19
C ARG A 466 4.44 5.95 11.26
N VAL A 467 4.49 7.29 11.35
CA VAL A 467 5.49 8.12 10.64
C VAL A 467 6.90 7.73 11.09
N VAL A 468 7.15 7.61 12.40
CA VAL A 468 8.45 7.16 12.94
C VAL A 468 8.82 5.77 12.43
N GLU A 469 7.88 4.84 12.40
CA GLU A 469 8.09 3.49 11.88
C GLU A 469 8.47 3.49 10.39
N LYS A 470 7.79 4.31 9.58
CA LYS A 470 8.11 4.50 8.15
C LYS A 470 9.38 5.31 7.89
N LEU A 471 9.95 5.92 8.92
CA LEU A 471 11.27 6.56 8.90
C LEU A 471 12.37 5.63 9.46
N GLY A 472 12.09 4.34 9.67
CA GLY A 472 13.07 3.36 10.16
C GLY A 472 13.28 3.41 11.68
N GLY A 473 12.46 4.18 12.38
CA GLY A 473 12.43 4.24 13.83
C GLY A 473 11.44 3.27 14.46
N PHE A 474 11.33 3.34 15.77
CA PHE A 474 10.21 2.81 16.52
C PHE A 474 10.01 3.62 17.80
N VAL A 475 8.77 3.62 18.27
CA VAL A 475 8.41 4.28 19.53
C VAL A 475 8.32 3.20 20.61
N PRO A 476 9.28 3.13 21.56
CA PRO A 476 9.28 2.10 22.61
C PRO A 476 8.08 2.22 23.55
N TYR A 477 7.53 3.43 23.67
CA TYR A 477 6.37 3.74 24.50
C TYR A 477 5.30 4.47 23.66
N VAL A 478 4.73 5.54 24.18
CA VAL A 478 3.83 6.45 23.46
C VAL A 478 4.61 7.69 23.01
N VAL A 479 4.21 8.29 21.88
CA VAL A 479 4.71 9.61 21.47
C VAL A 479 4.37 10.63 22.56
N PRO A 480 5.29 11.47 23.03
CA PRO A 480 4.99 12.47 24.06
C PRO A 480 3.78 13.32 23.70
N LYS A 481 2.92 13.61 24.68
CA LYS A 481 1.68 14.35 24.47
C LYS A 481 1.95 15.74 23.89
N GLU A 482 2.96 16.42 24.42
CA GLU A 482 3.38 17.76 24.03
C GLU A 482 3.87 17.79 22.58
N PHE A 483 4.51 16.71 22.13
CA PHE A 483 4.93 16.58 20.73
C PHE A 483 3.72 16.43 19.81
N ALA A 484 2.74 15.59 20.16
CA ALA A 484 1.53 15.44 19.35
C ALA A 484 0.66 16.71 19.34
N GLU A 485 0.56 17.42 20.47
CA GLU A 485 -0.17 18.69 20.58
C GLU A 485 0.40 19.78 19.67
N LEU A 486 1.74 19.84 19.54
CA LEU A 486 2.41 20.77 18.62
C LEU A 486 1.85 20.63 17.19
N PHE A 487 1.60 19.40 16.76
CA PHE A 487 1.16 19.08 15.41
C PHE A 487 -0.36 19.07 15.20
N LEU A 488 -1.15 19.29 16.25
CA LEU A 488 -2.58 19.57 16.10
C LEU A 488 -2.85 21.05 15.80
N HIS A 489 -1.82 21.91 15.86
CA HIS A 489 -1.98 23.34 15.60
C HIS A 489 -2.10 23.61 14.08
N PRO A 490 -3.06 24.44 13.62
CA PRO A 490 -3.31 24.69 12.19
C PRO A 490 -2.13 25.27 11.39
N GLN A 491 -1.13 25.81 12.08
CA GLN A 491 0.06 26.42 11.47
C GLN A 491 1.19 25.41 11.22
N THR A 492 1.06 24.18 11.71
CA THR A 492 2.06 23.12 11.49
C THR A 492 1.72 22.31 10.24
N SER A 493 2.73 21.97 9.48
CA SER A 493 2.62 21.16 8.26
C SER A 493 3.19 19.75 8.47
N TYR A 494 2.86 18.86 7.55
CA TYR A 494 3.49 17.54 7.53
C TYR A 494 5.01 17.63 7.32
N SER A 495 5.49 18.60 6.53
CA SER A 495 6.93 18.82 6.35
C SER A 495 7.62 19.24 7.65
N ASP A 496 6.94 19.97 8.54
CA ASP A 496 7.49 20.32 9.86
C ASP A 496 7.61 19.08 10.74
N LEU A 497 6.60 18.19 10.69
CA LEU A 497 6.63 16.90 11.39
C LEU A 497 7.81 16.05 10.92
N GLU A 498 7.98 15.90 9.61
CA GLU A 498 9.11 15.17 9.02
C GLU A 498 10.45 15.78 9.46
N ALA A 499 10.61 17.11 9.35
CA ALA A 499 11.84 17.79 9.71
C ALA A 499 12.23 17.57 11.18
N MET A 500 11.25 17.56 12.10
CA MET A 500 11.50 17.28 13.52
C MET A 500 11.85 15.82 13.78
N LEU A 501 11.14 14.87 13.14
CA LEU A 501 11.39 13.45 13.34
C LEU A 501 12.74 13.00 12.75
N VAL A 502 13.16 13.60 11.64
CA VAL A 502 14.49 13.41 11.05
C VAL A 502 15.61 13.86 12.00
N GLY A 503 15.32 14.77 12.94
CA GLY A 503 16.21 15.12 14.04
C GLY A 503 16.42 14.00 15.08
N HIS A 504 15.83 12.82 14.86
CA HIS A 504 15.94 11.63 15.70
C HIS A 504 15.64 11.92 17.19
N PRO A 505 14.41 12.33 17.53
CA PRO A 505 14.05 12.67 18.90
C PRO A 505 14.31 11.51 19.86
N GLN A 506 14.76 11.84 21.07
CA GLN A 506 15.24 10.87 22.08
C GLN A 506 14.15 9.92 22.59
N TRP A 507 12.87 10.29 22.46
CA TRP A 507 11.74 9.43 22.84
C TRP A 507 11.47 8.32 21.82
N ALA A 508 12.03 8.42 20.61
CA ALA A 508 12.04 7.37 19.61
C ALA A 508 13.40 6.68 19.57
N ARG A 509 13.43 5.46 19.06
CA ARG A 509 14.65 4.69 18.80
C ARG A 509 14.78 4.51 17.29
N TRP A 510 15.98 4.70 16.78
CA TRP A 510 16.24 4.71 15.34
C TRP A 510 17.13 3.55 14.98
N ASP A 511 16.68 2.69 14.06
CA ASP A 511 17.49 1.57 13.61
C ASP A 511 18.38 2.03 12.47
N MET A 512 19.67 2.07 12.75
CA MET A 512 20.67 2.50 11.80
C MET A 512 20.89 1.53 10.62
N PHE A 513 20.47 0.27 10.78
CA PHE A 513 20.45 -0.73 9.72
C PHE A 513 19.11 -0.74 9.00
N SER A 514 18.30 0.31 9.16
CA SER A 514 17.13 0.49 8.31
C SER A 514 17.54 0.53 6.84
N ALA A 515 16.67 -0.02 6.01
CA ALA A 515 16.91 -0.14 4.59
C ALA A 515 15.65 0.28 3.83
N CYS A 516 15.87 0.84 2.64
CA CYS A 516 14.80 0.94 1.67
C CYS A 516 14.61 -0.44 1.04
N THR A 517 13.50 -1.10 1.34
CA THR A 517 13.17 -2.44 0.85
C THR A 517 11.91 -2.39 0.00
N VAL A 518 11.70 -3.42 -0.80
CA VAL A 518 10.46 -3.57 -1.56
C VAL A 518 9.25 -3.72 -0.62
N ASP A 519 8.12 -3.08 -0.96
CA ASP A 519 6.83 -3.37 -0.32
C ASP A 519 6.33 -4.70 -0.87
N ARG A 520 6.15 -5.69 0.01
CA ARG A 520 5.71 -7.04 -0.38
C ARG A 520 4.28 -7.09 -0.93
N THR A 521 3.48 -6.05 -0.70
CA THR A 521 2.13 -5.92 -1.23
C THR A 521 2.09 -5.28 -2.62
N ALA A 522 3.21 -4.72 -3.09
CA ALA A 522 3.29 -4.10 -4.41
C ALA A 522 3.19 -5.14 -5.54
N LEU A 523 2.49 -4.77 -6.61
CA LEU A 523 2.34 -5.59 -7.81
C LEU A 523 3.68 -5.75 -8.54
N GLU A 524 3.96 -6.95 -9.08
CA GLU A 524 5.18 -7.23 -9.85
C GLU A 524 5.40 -6.22 -11.00
N SER A 525 4.32 -5.80 -11.67
CA SER A 525 4.36 -4.80 -12.74
C SER A 525 4.87 -3.45 -12.26
N THR A 526 4.39 -2.99 -11.10
CA THR A 526 4.86 -1.77 -10.44
C THR A 526 6.34 -1.88 -10.09
N LEU A 527 6.77 -3.04 -9.54
CA LEU A 527 8.17 -3.29 -9.21
C LEU A 527 9.06 -3.25 -10.45
N GLY A 528 8.68 -3.97 -11.52
CA GLY A 528 9.42 -3.99 -12.78
C GLY A 528 9.55 -2.60 -13.40
N GLY A 529 8.48 -1.81 -13.39
CA GLY A 529 8.49 -0.43 -13.87
C GLY A 529 9.46 0.47 -13.07
N LYS A 530 9.46 0.36 -11.74
CA LYS A 530 10.36 1.15 -10.87
C LYS A 530 11.82 0.72 -10.96
N ILE A 531 12.09 -0.59 -11.06
CA ILE A 531 13.44 -1.11 -11.34
C ILE A 531 13.94 -0.51 -12.66
N GLY A 532 13.16 -0.62 -13.74
CA GLY A 532 13.52 -0.12 -15.06
C GLY A 532 13.82 1.39 -15.06
N TYR A 533 12.98 2.17 -14.36
CA TYR A 533 13.19 3.62 -14.21
C TYR A 533 14.50 3.95 -13.49
N ILE A 534 14.75 3.37 -12.31
CA ILE A 534 15.95 3.64 -11.50
C ILE A 534 17.23 3.26 -12.25
N CYS A 535 17.23 2.06 -12.85
CA CYS A 535 18.37 1.58 -13.63
C CYS A 535 18.59 2.41 -14.89
N GLY A 536 17.53 2.76 -15.63
CA GLY A 536 17.60 3.51 -16.87
C GLY A 536 18.10 4.95 -16.70
N GLN A 537 17.86 5.56 -15.53
CA GLN A 537 18.37 6.89 -15.20
C GLN A 537 19.79 6.87 -14.60
N GLY A 538 20.37 5.69 -14.36
CA GLY A 538 21.67 5.56 -13.71
C GLY A 538 21.67 5.99 -12.24
N TYR A 539 20.50 5.98 -11.58
CA TYR A 539 20.40 6.33 -10.16
C TYR A 539 20.87 5.21 -9.23
N ALA A 540 21.00 4.00 -9.76
CA ALA A 540 21.72 2.89 -9.15
C ALA A 540 22.51 2.16 -10.24
N ASP A 541 23.68 1.63 -9.89
CA ASP A 541 24.48 0.81 -10.81
C ASP A 541 23.92 -0.62 -10.86
N CYS A 542 22.89 -0.82 -11.68
CA CYS A 542 22.20 -2.09 -11.80
C CYS A 542 23.06 -3.21 -12.42
N SER A 543 24.26 -2.90 -12.93
CA SER A 543 25.22 -3.94 -13.31
C SER A 543 25.79 -4.69 -12.10
N LYS A 544 25.72 -4.08 -10.91
CA LYS A 544 26.21 -4.63 -9.64
C LYS A 544 25.16 -5.43 -8.85
N ILE A 545 23.95 -5.64 -9.40
CA ILE A 545 22.95 -6.49 -8.76
C ILE A 545 23.57 -7.88 -8.56
N PRO A 546 23.66 -8.41 -7.32
CA PRO A 546 24.17 -9.74 -7.07
C PRO A 546 23.34 -10.80 -7.79
N ASP A 547 23.98 -11.85 -8.32
CA ASP A 547 23.26 -12.90 -9.06
C ASP A 547 22.22 -13.61 -8.20
N VAL A 548 22.46 -13.69 -6.90
CA VAL A 548 21.48 -14.22 -5.94
C VAL A 548 20.20 -13.38 -5.90
N CYS A 549 20.28 -12.07 -6.11
CA CYS A 549 19.14 -11.14 -6.08
C CYS A 549 18.37 -11.09 -7.40
N LYS A 550 18.98 -11.50 -8.52
CA LYS A 550 18.33 -11.57 -9.85
C LYS A 550 17.30 -12.70 -9.98
N LYS A 551 17.17 -13.57 -8.98
CA LYS A 551 16.32 -14.77 -9.06
C LYS A 551 14.82 -14.47 -9.00
N ASP A 552 14.44 -13.36 -8.37
CA ASP A 552 13.06 -12.89 -8.33
C ASP A 552 12.99 -11.36 -8.29
N VAL A 553 11.82 -10.83 -8.68
CA VAL A 553 11.62 -9.38 -8.84
C VAL A 553 11.63 -8.63 -7.50
N TRP A 554 11.29 -9.27 -6.38
CA TRP A 554 11.29 -8.64 -5.06
C TRP A 554 12.69 -8.49 -4.50
N ASP A 555 13.52 -9.53 -4.57
CA ASP A 555 14.94 -9.44 -4.19
C ASP A 555 15.69 -8.45 -5.10
N THR A 556 15.38 -8.44 -6.41
CA THR A 556 15.93 -7.45 -7.35
C THR A 556 15.49 -6.03 -6.96
N ALA A 557 14.19 -5.83 -6.74
CA ALA A 557 13.62 -4.53 -6.33
C ALA A 557 14.24 -4.04 -5.03
N SER A 558 14.32 -4.89 -4.00
CA SER A 558 14.90 -4.56 -2.70
C SER A 558 16.34 -4.07 -2.84
N TRP A 559 17.16 -4.76 -3.64
CA TRP A 559 18.56 -4.36 -3.84
C TRP A 559 18.66 -3.04 -4.61
N VAL A 560 17.87 -2.88 -5.67
CA VAL A 560 17.87 -1.68 -6.52
C VAL A 560 17.37 -0.46 -5.75
N PHE A 561 16.29 -0.59 -4.98
CA PHE A 561 15.70 0.49 -4.19
C PHE A 561 16.62 0.89 -3.04
N GLY A 562 17.17 -0.08 -2.31
CA GLY A 562 18.16 0.18 -1.27
C GLY A 562 19.42 0.85 -1.81
N SER A 563 19.95 0.37 -2.95
CA SER A 563 21.10 0.99 -3.62
C SER A 563 20.78 2.41 -4.09
N HIS A 564 19.65 2.61 -4.76
CA HIS A 564 19.22 3.93 -5.21
C HIS A 564 19.11 4.92 -4.06
N PHE A 565 18.41 4.52 -3.00
CA PHE A 565 18.21 5.36 -1.82
C PHE A 565 19.57 5.74 -1.21
N ARG A 566 20.47 4.77 -1.05
CA ARG A 566 21.82 5.00 -0.53
C ARG A 566 22.65 5.95 -1.41
N GLU A 567 22.69 5.72 -2.72
CA GLU A 567 23.43 6.58 -3.65
C GLU A 567 22.87 8.01 -3.67
N PHE A 568 21.55 8.18 -3.56
CA PHE A 568 20.93 9.49 -3.47
C PHE A 568 21.45 10.28 -2.25
N LEU A 569 21.56 9.63 -1.09
CA LEU A 569 22.05 10.26 0.14
C LEU A 569 23.51 10.68 0.04
N TYR A 570 24.36 9.81 -0.50
CA TYR A 570 25.78 10.16 -0.68
C TYR A 570 25.97 11.23 -1.75
N ALA A 571 25.14 11.29 -2.79
CA ALA A 571 25.36 12.24 -3.88
C ALA A 571 25.04 13.70 -3.56
N ARG A 572 24.22 13.98 -2.52
CA ARG A 572 23.63 15.32 -2.34
C ARG A 572 23.92 16.03 -1.01
N ASP A 573 24.56 15.38 -0.03
CA ASP A 573 24.71 15.91 1.34
C ASP A 573 23.37 16.42 1.91
N GLU A 574 22.27 15.80 1.48
CA GLU A 574 20.92 16.10 1.96
C GLU A 574 20.57 15.10 3.06
N THR A 575 19.91 15.60 4.11
CA THR A 575 19.37 14.75 5.16
C THR A 575 18.42 13.72 4.55
N PRO A 576 18.52 12.43 4.94
CA PRO A 576 17.65 11.41 4.38
C PRO A 576 16.17 11.77 4.52
N LYS A 577 15.44 11.66 3.40
CA LYS A 577 13.98 11.79 3.36
C LYS A 577 13.36 10.45 2.93
N PRO A 578 13.30 9.43 3.81
CA PRO A 578 12.79 8.11 3.47
C PRO A 578 11.40 8.14 2.84
N LEU A 579 10.48 8.93 3.40
CA LEU A 579 9.11 9.04 2.90
C LEU A 579 9.01 9.57 1.47
N ARG A 580 10.01 10.33 1.01
CA ARG A 580 10.06 10.87 -0.36
C ARG A 580 10.89 10.01 -1.30
N HIS A 581 12.09 9.59 -0.87
CA HIS A 581 13.06 8.97 -1.77
C HIS A 581 13.03 7.44 -1.72
N CYS A 582 12.41 6.84 -0.70
CA CYS A 582 12.22 5.39 -0.62
C CYS A 582 10.81 4.95 -1.04
N TYR A 583 9.75 5.75 -0.84
CA TYR A 583 8.37 5.28 -1.06
C TYR A 583 8.08 4.77 -2.48
N LEU A 584 8.68 5.39 -3.51
CA LEU A 584 8.61 4.95 -4.92
C LEU A 584 7.18 4.60 -5.40
N ASP A 585 6.21 5.46 -5.09
CA ASP A 585 4.78 5.27 -5.37
C ASP A 585 4.21 3.96 -4.79
N GLY A 586 4.61 3.63 -3.55
CA GLY A 586 4.18 2.42 -2.85
C GLY A 586 4.92 1.15 -3.26
N ALA A 587 5.88 1.23 -4.18
CA ALA A 587 6.71 0.06 -4.55
C ALA A 587 7.70 -0.33 -3.44
N ALA A 588 8.01 0.60 -2.53
CA ALA A 588 9.02 0.41 -1.52
C ALA A 588 8.65 1.06 -0.18
N GLU A 589 9.27 0.54 0.87
CA GLU A 589 9.14 1.03 2.22
C GLU A 589 10.49 1.08 2.91
N PHE A 590 10.66 2.08 3.76
CA PHE A 590 11.84 2.22 4.58
C PHE A 590 11.59 1.57 5.93
N VAL A 591 12.26 0.46 6.19
CA VAL A 591 11.97 -0.40 7.34
C VAL A 591 13.23 -0.70 8.14
N ARG A 592 13.05 -0.81 9.46
CA ARG A 592 14.10 -1.20 10.41
C ARG A 592 14.58 -2.64 10.19
N SER A 593 15.80 -2.93 10.64
CA SER A 593 16.43 -4.23 10.47
C SER A 593 15.72 -5.37 11.17
N SER A 594 15.09 -5.12 12.31
CA SER A 594 14.26 -6.15 12.95
C SER A 594 13.04 -6.58 12.12
N ILE A 595 12.58 -5.74 11.18
CA ILE A 595 11.48 -6.07 10.26
C ILE A 595 12.05 -6.81 9.04
N TRP A 596 12.98 -6.21 8.30
CA TRP A 596 13.48 -6.84 7.07
C TRP A 596 14.26 -8.14 7.33
N LYS A 597 14.93 -8.30 8.48
CA LYS A 597 15.59 -9.57 8.86
C LYS A 597 14.60 -10.72 9.05
N LYS A 598 13.36 -10.41 9.42
CA LYS A 598 12.26 -11.39 9.58
C LYS A 598 11.46 -11.58 8.30
N SER A 599 11.69 -10.73 7.29
CA SER A 599 11.02 -10.88 6.01
C SER A 599 11.56 -12.10 5.25
N THR A 600 10.84 -12.51 4.22
CA THR A 600 11.30 -13.55 3.29
C THR A 600 12.34 -13.05 2.29
N LEU A 601 12.79 -11.78 2.40
CA LEU A 601 13.85 -11.24 1.53
C LEU A 601 15.19 -11.87 1.90
N ARG A 602 16.02 -12.11 0.90
CA ARG A 602 17.40 -12.53 1.15
C ARG A 602 18.19 -11.36 1.71
N HIS A 603 18.92 -11.59 2.79
CA HIS A 603 19.63 -10.53 3.50
C HIS A 603 20.70 -9.87 2.61
N GLU A 604 21.28 -10.61 1.67
CA GLU A 604 22.23 -10.12 0.67
C GLU A 604 21.62 -9.15 -0.35
N CYS A 605 20.28 -9.15 -0.46
CA CYS A 605 19.50 -8.32 -1.36
C CYS A 605 18.89 -7.09 -0.67
N VAL A 606 19.19 -6.91 0.62
CA VAL A 606 18.85 -5.68 1.35
C VAL A 606 20.11 -4.84 1.45
N VAL A 607 20.01 -3.57 1.03
CA VAL A 607 21.12 -2.61 1.12
C VAL A 607 20.83 -1.67 2.30
N PRO A 608 21.34 -1.97 3.50
CA PRO A 608 21.10 -1.13 4.68
C PRO A 608 21.84 0.20 4.58
N MET A 609 21.28 1.21 5.22
CA MET A 609 21.92 2.53 5.36
C MET A 609 23.26 2.47 6.10
N GLY A 610 23.34 1.69 7.18
CA GLY A 610 24.52 1.56 8.05
C GLY A 610 25.68 0.73 7.49
N TRP A 611 25.76 0.49 6.17
CA TRP A 611 26.99 0.03 5.53
C TRP A 611 27.72 1.23 4.95
N THR A 612 28.22 2.09 5.84
CA THR A 612 28.98 3.26 5.45
C THR A 612 30.40 2.81 5.10
N ASP A 613 30.81 2.91 3.83
CA ASP A 613 32.22 2.72 3.47
C ASP A 613 33.03 3.89 4.09
N PRO A 614 33.86 3.64 5.12
CA PRO A 614 34.58 4.70 5.81
C PRO A 614 35.59 5.41 4.90
N ASN A 615 35.91 4.84 3.74
CA ASN A 615 36.78 5.45 2.74
C ASN A 615 36.06 6.44 1.82
N LYS A 616 34.72 6.41 1.77
CA LYS A 616 33.92 7.21 0.83
C LYS A 616 33.03 8.24 1.49
N VAL A 617 32.73 8.08 2.77
CA VAL A 617 31.91 9.05 3.51
C VAL A 617 32.60 10.43 3.52
N PHE A 618 31.84 11.52 3.39
CA PHE A 618 32.40 12.87 3.47
C PHE A 618 32.91 13.17 4.88
N ILE A 619 33.97 13.99 4.98
CA ILE A 619 34.52 14.43 6.28
C ILE A 619 33.70 15.63 6.78
N THR A 620 32.44 15.36 7.12
CA THR A 620 31.46 16.34 7.61
C THR A 620 30.82 15.88 8.92
N GLN A 621 29.96 16.72 9.51
CA GLN A 621 29.16 16.33 10.68
C GLN A 621 28.23 15.14 10.38
N ASN A 622 27.61 15.12 9.20
CA ASN A 622 26.79 13.98 8.75
C ASN A 622 27.64 12.73 8.57
N GLY A 623 28.77 12.84 7.88
CA GLY A 623 29.66 11.71 7.67
C GLY A 623 30.23 11.12 8.96
N PHE A 624 30.58 11.98 9.92
CA PHE A 624 30.96 11.54 11.26
C PHE A 624 29.81 10.80 11.94
N TYR A 625 28.58 11.33 11.88
CA TYR A 625 27.42 10.68 12.48
C TYR A 625 27.17 9.28 11.89
N HIS A 626 27.31 9.13 10.57
CA HIS A 626 27.20 7.82 9.92
C HIS A 626 28.21 6.82 10.51
N ILE A 627 29.50 7.17 10.54
CA ILE A 627 30.55 6.28 11.05
C ILE A 627 30.46 6.06 12.57
N TRP A 628 30.11 7.11 13.31
CA TRP A 628 29.90 7.02 14.75
C TRP A 628 28.74 6.08 15.09
N SER A 629 27.65 6.16 14.33
CA SER A 629 26.49 5.33 14.54
C SER A 629 26.81 3.83 14.41
N ASP A 630 27.75 3.46 13.52
CA ASP A 630 28.21 2.07 13.30
C ASP A 630 28.87 1.45 14.54
N HIS A 631 29.30 2.26 15.50
CA HIS A 631 30.09 1.81 16.67
C HIS A 631 31.29 0.93 16.29
N ASP A 632 31.70 0.96 15.01
CA ASP A 632 32.79 0.16 14.48
C ASP A 632 34.11 0.91 14.69
N PRO A 633 35.02 0.39 15.54
CA PRO A 633 36.30 1.02 15.80
C PRO A 633 37.20 1.08 14.56
N VAL A 634 37.04 0.18 13.59
CA VAL A 634 37.81 0.19 12.35
C VAL A 634 37.33 1.31 11.45
N ALA A 635 36.01 1.39 11.21
CA ALA A 635 35.42 2.46 10.41
C ALA A 635 35.74 3.85 10.98
N MET A 636 35.59 4.02 12.30
CA MET A 636 35.92 5.28 12.98
C MET A 636 37.41 5.60 12.89
N SER A 637 38.31 4.60 12.99
CA SER A 637 39.74 4.83 12.80
C SER A 637 40.07 5.32 11.39
N ILE A 638 39.44 4.76 10.35
CA ILE A 638 39.63 5.17 8.96
C ILE A 638 39.08 6.59 8.75
N PHE A 639 37.90 6.90 9.30
CA PHE A 639 37.32 8.24 9.24
C PHE A 639 38.25 9.29 9.89
N ILE A 640 38.78 9.00 11.08
CA ILE A 640 39.70 9.90 11.79
C ILE A 640 41.00 10.09 11.00
N GLN A 641 41.53 9.02 10.38
CA GLN A 641 42.71 9.12 9.53
C GLN A 641 42.46 10.08 8.36
N ARG A 642 41.34 9.93 7.65
CA ARG A 642 40.95 10.83 6.56
C ARG A 642 40.71 12.25 7.06
N ALA A 643 40.10 12.42 8.24
CA ALA A 643 39.94 13.74 8.84
C ALA A 643 41.28 14.41 9.15
N VAL A 644 42.30 13.66 9.57
CA VAL A 644 43.68 14.18 9.71
C VAL A 644 44.23 14.63 8.35
N GLU A 645 44.05 13.82 7.31
CA GLU A 645 44.48 14.17 5.95
C GLU A 645 43.79 15.45 5.43
N HIS A 646 42.50 15.63 5.75
CA HIS A 646 41.71 16.83 5.44
C HIS A 646 42.02 18.04 6.35
N THR A 647 42.86 17.88 7.37
CA THR A 647 43.45 19.00 8.13
C THR A 647 44.85 19.34 7.63
N GLY A 648 45.26 18.79 6.49
CA GLY A 648 46.60 18.94 5.92
C GLY A 648 47.64 18.06 6.59
N GLY A 649 47.22 17.19 7.51
CA GLY A 649 48.10 16.33 8.29
C GLY A 649 48.35 14.96 7.66
N LYS A 650 49.15 14.16 8.35
CA LYS A 650 49.40 12.75 8.03
C LYS A 650 49.50 11.96 9.32
N VAL A 651 48.83 10.81 9.38
CA VAL A 651 48.98 9.86 10.50
C VAL A 651 50.35 9.19 10.41
N LEU A 652 51.12 9.20 11.50
CA LEU A 652 52.50 8.68 11.50
C LEU A 652 52.55 7.14 11.47
N SER A 653 51.62 6.47 12.16
CA SER A 653 51.53 5.01 12.20
C SER A 653 50.09 4.52 12.15
N ARG A 654 49.29 4.84 13.18
CA ARG A 654 47.86 4.54 13.27
C ARG A 654 47.18 5.47 14.26
N VAL A 655 45.86 5.63 14.14
CA VAL A 655 45.06 6.35 15.13
C VAL A 655 45.04 5.53 16.44
N PRO A 656 45.40 6.12 17.61
CA PRO A 656 45.40 5.37 18.86
C PRO A 656 44.01 4.85 19.22
N ARG A 657 43.91 3.57 19.64
CA ARG A 657 42.64 2.94 20.07
C ARG A 657 41.90 3.75 21.13
N ARG A 658 42.63 4.42 22.04
CA ARG A 658 42.03 5.30 23.06
C ARG A 658 41.30 6.49 22.44
N PHE A 659 41.86 7.06 21.37
CA PHE A 659 41.24 8.18 20.65
C PHE A 659 39.98 7.71 19.91
N VAL A 660 40.05 6.57 19.22
CA VAL A 660 38.89 5.95 18.55
C VAL A 660 37.75 5.69 19.54
N ARG A 661 38.02 5.08 20.70
CA ARG A 661 36.99 4.85 21.73
C ARG A 661 36.37 6.14 22.25
N GLN A 662 37.15 7.22 22.38
CA GLN A 662 36.59 8.52 22.76
C GLN A 662 35.66 9.06 21.69
N MET A 663 36.01 8.87 20.40
CA MET A 663 35.18 9.30 19.28
C MET A 663 33.98 8.41 19.03
N LEU A 664 33.91 7.22 19.63
CA LEU A 664 32.72 6.36 19.68
C LEU A 664 31.89 6.57 20.96
N GLY A 665 32.30 7.46 21.86
CA GLY A 665 31.55 7.76 23.09
C GLY A 665 30.26 8.52 22.82
N LEU A 666 29.32 8.47 23.76
CA LEU A 666 28.01 9.14 23.67
C LEU A 666 28.10 10.67 23.51
N GLU A 667 29.18 11.29 24.00
CA GLU A 667 29.43 12.74 23.90
C GLU A 667 30.24 13.14 22.65
N ALA A 668 30.58 12.17 21.80
CA ALA A 668 31.38 12.47 20.61
C ALA A 668 30.57 13.22 19.55
N SER A 669 31.21 14.17 18.89
CA SER A 669 30.64 14.95 17.79
C SER A 669 31.75 15.29 16.81
N PHE A 670 31.40 15.66 15.58
CA PHE A 670 32.41 16.11 14.62
C PHE A 670 33.13 17.36 15.14
N LYS A 671 32.41 18.27 15.81
CA LYS A 671 33.01 19.42 16.50
C LYS A 671 34.03 19.01 17.56
N SER A 672 33.78 17.95 18.33
CA SER A 672 34.76 17.47 19.33
C SER A 672 35.95 16.76 18.69
N LEU A 673 35.76 16.09 17.54
CA LEU A 673 36.86 15.59 16.70
C LEU A 673 37.73 16.74 16.19
N GLN A 674 37.13 17.77 15.57
CA GLN A 674 37.81 18.97 15.08
C GLN A 674 38.65 19.63 16.19
N ALA A 675 38.04 19.88 17.35
CA ALA A 675 38.73 20.49 18.49
C ALA A 675 39.93 19.66 18.99
N LYS A 676 39.86 18.33 18.88
CA LYS A 676 40.97 17.44 19.24
C LYS A 676 42.07 17.40 18.19
N LEU A 677 41.73 17.43 16.89
CA LEU A 677 42.70 17.47 15.80
C LEU A 677 43.42 18.82 15.71
N ALA A 678 42.72 19.92 15.99
CA ALA A 678 43.29 21.27 16.09
C ALA A 678 44.44 21.38 17.11
N ARG A 679 44.45 20.52 18.14
CA ARG A 679 45.56 20.44 19.13
C ARG A 679 46.80 19.72 18.61
N ARG A 680 46.82 19.32 17.33
CA ARG A 680 47.94 18.63 16.66
C ARG A 680 48.49 17.47 17.48
N PRO A 681 47.69 16.42 17.71
CA PRO A 681 48.12 15.29 18.52
C PRO A 681 49.42 14.65 17.97
N THR A 682 50.29 14.21 18.87
CA THR A 682 51.65 13.71 18.56
C THR A 682 51.70 12.45 17.69
N TRP A 683 50.58 11.76 17.48
CA TRP A 683 50.47 10.60 16.58
C TRP A 683 50.22 10.98 15.11
N ALA A 684 50.08 12.28 14.82
CA ALA A 684 49.96 12.83 13.49
C ALA A 684 50.90 14.02 13.30
N PHE A 685 51.21 14.35 12.04
CA PHE A 685 52.13 15.41 11.65
C PHE A 685 51.46 16.35 10.64
N TRP A 686 51.71 17.66 10.75
CA TRP A 686 51.14 18.69 9.86
C TRP A 686 52.27 19.48 9.17
N PRO A 687 52.54 19.25 7.87
CA PRO A 687 53.50 20.04 7.09
C PRO A 687 53.09 21.51 6.99
N ALA A 688 54.07 22.39 6.87
CA ALA A 688 53.87 23.83 6.75
C ALA A 688 53.25 24.23 5.40
N GLU A 689 53.42 23.39 4.38
CA GLU A 689 53.03 23.64 3.00
C GLU A 689 51.65 23.06 2.65
N ALA A 690 50.84 22.72 3.65
CA ALA A 690 49.46 22.33 3.45
C ALA A 690 48.65 23.48 2.80
N ALA A 691 47.75 23.11 1.90
CA ALA A 691 47.01 24.05 1.09
C ALA A 691 45.54 23.64 0.96
N CYS A 692 44.66 24.63 0.79
CA CYS A 692 43.28 24.39 0.45
C CYS A 692 43.17 24.15 -1.06
N VAL A 693 42.78 22.94 -1.47
CA VAL A 693 42.74 22.51 -2.88
C VAL A 693 41.39 21.83 -3.19
N PRO A 694 40.96 21.70 -4.45
CA PRO A 694 39.72 20.99 -4.76
C PRO A 694 39.83 19.49 -4.48
N ASP A 695 38.74 18.89 -4.03
CA ASP A 695 38.63 17.43 -3.88
C ASP A 695 38.35 16.79 -5.24
N LYS A 696 39.26 15.92 -5.71
CA LYS A 696 39.13 15.21 -6.99
C LYS A 696 38.03 14.16 -7.01
N ALA A 697 37.47 13.79 -5.86
CA ALA A 697 36.27 12.94 -5.79
C ALA A 697 34.98 13.71 -6.16
N ALA A 698 35.00 15.04 -6.09
CA ALA A 698 33.84 15.87 -6.46
C ALA A 698 33.62 15.90 -7.98
N LYS A 699 32.40 16.24 -8.42
CA LYS A 699 32.15 16.46 -9.85
C LYS A 699 32.66 17.83 -10.26
N ALA A 700 33.28 17.91 -11.45
CA ALA A 700 33.83 19.15 -12.00
C ALA A 700 32.82 20.32 -12.03
N ARG A 701 31.54 20.03 -12.32
CA ARG A 701 30.45 21.02 -12.30
C ARG A 701 30.26 21.64 -10.92
N ASP A 702 30.26 20.81 -9.87
CA ASP A 702 29.99 21.23 -8.49
C ASP A 702 31.16 22.04 -7.93
N VAL A 703 32.39 21.66 -8.31
CA VAL A 703 33.60 22.44 -8.03
C VAL A 703 33.53 23.81 -8.70
N GLY A 704 33.06 23.89 -9.95
CA GLY A 704 32.83 25.15 -10.64
C GLY A 704 31.85 26.08 -9.90
N ALA A 705 30.77 25.53 -9.34
CA ALA A 705 29.83 26.30 -8.53
C ALA A 705 30.46 26.82 -7.22
N ALA A 706 31.26 25.98 -6.55
CA ALA A 706 31.97 26.36 -5.33
C ALA A 706 33.01 27.48 -5.57
N ILE A 707 33.65 27.54 -6.75
CA ILE A 707 34.49 28.69 -7.15
C ILE A 707 33.65 29.97 -7.14
N GLY A 708 32.46 29.94 -7.77
CA GLY A 708 31.54 31.08 -7.80
C GLY A 708 31.13 31.54 -6.40
N GLU A 709 30.83 30.61 -5.49
CA GLU A 709 30.50 30.90 -4.10
C GLU A 709 31.67 31.60 -3.39
N VAL A 710 32.88 31.04 -3.49
CA VAL A 710 34.09 31.62 -2.88
C VAL A 710 34.34 33.04 -3.39
N CYS A 711 34.18 33.27 -4.69
CA CYS A 711 34.32 34.60 -5.29
C CYS A 711 33.26 35.59 -4.81
N SER A 712 32.03 35.12 -4.58
CA SER A 712 30.93 35.98 -4.12
C SER A 712 31.09 36.49 -2.68
N LYS A 713 31.90 35.81 -1.85
CA LYS A 713 32.12 36.18 -0.44
C LYS A 713 32.99 37.44 -0.26
N GLY A 714 33.70 37.90 -1.29
CA GLY A 714 34.52 39.12 -1.24
C GLY A 714 35.71 39.06 -0.26
N ILE A 715 36.06 37.88 0.27
CA ILE A 715 37.22 37.69 1.15
C ILE A 715 38.53 37.73 0.35
N PHE A 716 38.47 37.27 -0.90
CA PHE A 716 39.55 37.29 -1.88
C PHE A 716 39.01 37.80 -3.23
N ASN A 717 39.83 38.51 -4.00
CA ASN A 717 39.45 39.04 -5.30
C ASN A 717 39.70 38.01 -6.41
N CYS A 718 38.66 37.37 -6.93
CA CYS A 718 38.81 36.37 -8.00
C CYS A 718 39.33 36.92 -9.34
N GLY A 719 39.42 38.25 -9.51
CA GLY A 719 40.17 38.84 -10.62
C GLY A 719 41.67 38.54 -10.56
N GLU A 720 42.21 38.17 -9.39
CA GLU A 720 43.62 37.84 -9.16
C GLU A 720 43.98 36.40 -9.54
N ILE A 721 43.01 35.58 -9.99
CA ILE A 721 43.30 34.22 -10.47
C ILE A 721 44.20 34.32 -11.72
N PRO A 722 45.43 33.76 -11.71
CA PRO A 722 46.33 33.84 -12.84
C PRO A 722 45.75 33.16 -14.09
N GLU A 723 46.05 33.69 -15.28
CA GLU A 723 45.61 33.09 -16.56
C GLU A 723 46.06 31.62 -16.67
N THR A 724 47.24 31.28 -16.15
CA THR A 724 47.74 29.90 -16.11
C THR A 724 46.85 28.94 -15.29
N CYS A 725 46.06 29.46 -14.36
CA CYS A 725 45.15 28.67 -13.53
C CYS A 725 43.72 28.60 -14.09
N LYS A 726 43.38 29.41 -15.10
CA LYS A 726 42.04 29.44 -15.72
C LYS A 726 41.82 28.32 -16.75
N GLY A 727 42.86 27.58 -17.13
CA GLY A 727 42.79 26.51 -18.14
C GLY A 727 42.01 25.26 -17.69
N SER A 728 41.74 25.10 -16.40
CA SER A 728 40.99 23.97 -15.86
C SER A 728 40.24 24.38 -14.60
N VAL A 729 39.00 23.90 -14.43
CA VAL A 729 38.19 24.13 -13.23
C VAL A 729 38.93 23.72 -11.95
N TRP A 730 39.81 22.72 -12.04
CA TRP A 730 40.60 22.21 -10.92
C TRP A 730 41.72 23.18 -10.51
N ASP A 731 42.46 23.73 -11.47
CA ASP A 731 43.52 24.69 -11.17
C ASP A 731 42.94 26.04 -10.73
N THR A 732 41.80 26.43 -11.30
CA THR A 732 41.05 27.63 -10.89
C THR A 732 40.58 27.47 -9.45
N ALA A 733 40.01 26.32 -9.10
CA ALA A 733 39.60 26.02 -7.73
C ALA A 733 40.78 25.97 -6.77
N ALA A 734 41.91 25.35 -7.15
CA ALA A 734 43.10 25.29 -6.29
C ALA A 734 43.59 26.68 -5.89
N PHE A 735 43.62 27.61 -6.84
CA PHE A 735 44.03 28.98 -6.56
C PHE A 735 42.98 29.75 -5.75
N ALA A 736 41.70 29.65 -6.15
CA ALA A 736 40.61 30.37 -5.49
C ALA A 736 40.42 29.90 -4.04
N PHE A 737 40.38 28.59 -3.79
CA PHE A 737 40.21 27.99 -2.48
C PHE A 737 41.40 28.28 -1.57
N GLY A 738 42.62 28.09 -2.07
CA GLY A 738 43.85 28.40 -1.35
C GLY A 738 43.94 29.89 -0.97
N SER A 739 43.66 30.79 -1.91
CA SER A 739 43.68 32.24 -1.67
C SER A 739 42.60 32.70 -0.70
N TYR A 740 41.38 32.17 -0.84
CA TYR A 740 40.29 32.42 0.09
C TYR A 740 40.66 31.98 1.51
N TYR A 741 41.11 30.74 1.68
CA TYR A 741 41.46 30.21 3.01
C TYR A 741 42.64 30.96 3.64
N LYS A 742 43.66 31.31 2.84
CA LYS A 742 44.78 32.15 3.28
C LYS A 742 44.31 33.52 3.75
N ALA A 743 43.46 34.20 2.98
CA ALA A 743 42.91 35.51 3.33
C ALA A 743 42.03 35.44 4.58
N LEU A 744 41.23 34.38 4.72
CA LEU A 744 40.41 34.15 5.91
C LEU A 744 41.28 33.98 7.16
N ARG A 745 42.36 33.19 7.08
CA ARG A 745 43.34 33.03 8.19
C ARG A 745 44.03 34.33 8.58
N GLN A 746 44.35 35.18 7.62
CA GLN A 746 44.95 36.49 7.90
C GLN A 746 43.97 37.42 8.65
N ARG A 747 42.66 37.25 8.43
CA ARG A 747 41.61 38.03 9.10
C ARG A 747 41.15 37.43 10.42
N SER A 748 41.28 36.11 10.59
CA SER A 748 40.85 35.39 11.79
C SER A 748 41.77 34.23 12.12
N ASP A 749 42.27 34.22 13.35
CA ASP A 749 43.00 33.11 13.97
C ASP A 749 42.14 31.84 14.14
N LYS A 750 40.83 31.94 13.96
CA LYS A 750 39.86 30.85 14.14
C LYS A 750 39.52 30.06 12.87
N ALA A 751 40.15 30.32 11.73
CA ALA A 751 39.85 29.59 10.51
C ALA A 751 40.19 28.10 10.64
N ASP A 752 39.17 27.25 10.54
CA ASP A 752 39.25 25.79 10.73
C ASP A 752 39.40 25.12 9.35
N PRO A 753 40.50 24.38 9.10
CA PRO A 753 40.72 23.72 7.82
C PRO A 753 39.65 22.67 7.46
N LEU A 754 38.95 22.07 8.43
CA LEU A 754 37.89 21.10 8.15
C LEU A 754 36.55 21.75 7.78
N TYR A 755 36.39 23.04 8.05
CA TYR A 755 35.14 23.75 7.79
C TYR A 755 35.31 24.78 6.68
N ASP A 756 36.30 25.66 6.81
CA ASP A 756 36.48 26.79 5.91
C ASP A 756 37.14 26.44 4.57
N CYS A 757 37.65 25.21 4.43
CA CYS A 757 38.22 24.70 3.19
C CYS A 757 37.37 23.60 2.54
N GLU A 758 36.32 23.12 3.21
CA GLU A 758 35.57 21.94 2.78
C GLU A 758 34.57 22.27 1.66
N PHE A 759 33.99 23.46 1.66
CA PHE A 759 33.05 23.94 0.63
C PHE A 759 31.96 22.92 0.26
N THR A 760 31.36 22.26 1.25
CA THR A 760 30.38 21.17 1.09
C THR A 760 30.96 19.95 0.36
N GLY A 761 32.22 19.64 0.57
CA GLY A 761 32.94 18.47 0.05
C GLY A 761 33.60 18.72 -1.30
N LYS A 762 33.68 19.98 -1.73
CA LYS A 762 34.29 20.38 -3.01
C LYS A 762 35.75 20.78 -2.82
N GLY A 763 36.17 21.10 -1.60
CA GLY A 763 37.56 21.36 -1.24
C GLY A 763 38.06 20.48 -0.10
N VAL A 764 39.38 20.41 0.01
CA VAL A 764 40.10 19.68 1.04
C VAL A 764 41.36 20.45 1.41
N PHE A 765 41.63 20.59 2.71
CA PHE A 765 42.91 21.13 3.17
C PHE A 765 43.91 19.98 3.20
N ALA A 766 44.76 19.90 2.17
CA ALA A 766 45.58 18.73 1.88
C ALA A 766 47.07 18.99 2.14
N SER A 767 47.78 17.94 2.55
CA SER A 767 49.25 17.94 2.61
C SER A 767 49.87 17.94 1.21
N PRO A 768 51.14 18.36 1.06
CA PRO A 768 51.85 18.29 -0.22
C PRO A 768 51.88 16.90 -0.84
N GLN A 769 51.99 15.87 -0.01
CA GLN A 769 51.98 14.49 -0.46
C GLN A 769 50.62 14.14 -1.07
N LEU A 770 49.52 14.55 -0.43
CA LEU A 770 48.17 14.29 -0.93
C LEU A 770 47.87 15.08 -2.21
N TYR A 771 48.02 16.41 -2.20
CA TYR A 771 47.64 17.21 -3.38
C TYR A 771 48.57 17.02 -4.58
N SER A 772 49.79 16.51 -4.39
CA SER A 772 50.67 16.13 -5.51
C SER A 772 50.08 15.01 -6.37
N THR A 773 49.17 14.19 -5.83
CA THR A 773 48.46 13.15 -6.57
C THR A 773 47.33 13.70 -7.45
N PHE A 774 46.94 14.96 -7.27
CA PHE A 774 45.80 15.57 -7.96
C PHE A 774 46.16 16.13 -9.34
N ASN A 775 47.44 16.08 -9.74
CA ASN A 775 47.95 16.66 -10.99
C ASN A 775 47.55 18.15 -11.16
N LEU A 776 47.65 18.93 -10.08
CA LEU A 776 47.40 20.37 -10.11
C LEU A 776 48.65 21.15 -10.53
N THR A 777 48.45 22.26 -11.22
CA THR A 777 49.53 23.16 -11.60
C THR A 777 50.14 23.79 -10.34
N LYS A 778 51.44 23.58 -10.09
CA LYS A 778 52.10 24.02 -8.84
C LYS A 778 51.93 25.50 -8.52
N SER A 779 51.96 26.38 -9.54
CA SER A 779 51.77 27.82 -9.36
C SER A 779 50.34 28.21 -8.98
N CYS A 780 49.38 27.30 -9.11
CA CYS A 780 47.99 27.49 -8.73
C CYS A 780 47.70 27.05 -7.28
N ILE A 781 48.66 26.42 -6.60
CA ILE A 781 48.50 25.97 -5.22
C ILE A 781 48.96 27.08 -4.28
N VAL A 782 48.02 27.64 -3.53
CA VAL A 782 48.31 28.69 -2.54
C VAL A 782 48.39 28.06 -1.15
N SER A 783 49.62 27.89 -0.64
CA SER A 783 49.84 27.39 0.72
C SER A 783 49.37 28.42 1.75
N ALA A 784 48.76 27.92 2.82
CA ALA A 784 48.40 28.75 3.96
C ALA A 784 49.57 28.74 4.96
N PRO A 785 50.10 29.90 5.39
CA PRO A 785 51.17 29.91 6.38
C PRO A 785 50.68 29.23 7.65
N THR A 786 51.38 28.18 8.09
CA THR A 786 51.12 27.60 9.41
C THR A 786 51.57 28.59 10.47
N SER A 787 50.72 28.87 11.45
CA SER A 787 50.97 29.75 12.60
C SER A 787 52.11 29.30 13.53
N ALA A 788 52.96 28.38 13.09
CA ALA A 788 54.10 27.88 13.85
C ALA A 788 55.35 28.78 13.76
N ASP A 789 55.37 29.79 12.88
CA ASP A 789 56.49 30.74 12.78
C ASP A 789 56.37 31.97 13.70
N THR A 790 55.30 32.09 14.51
CA THR A 790 55.28 33.03 15.64
C THR A 790 55.77 32.30 16.89
N ASN A 791 57.07 32.41 17.14
CA ASN A 791 57.80 31.96 18.34
C ASN A 791 56.95 31.94 19.63
N TYR A 792 56.64 30.73 20.12
CA TYR A 792 56.64 30.46 21.57
C TYR A 792 58.07 30.03 21.91
N ASN A 793 58.94 31.02 22.18
CA ASN A 793 60.15 30.85 22.99
C ASN A 793 59.86 31.37 24.39
#